data_AF-A0A6C0F715-F1
#
_entry.id   AF-A0A6C0F715-F1
#
_cell.length_a   1.000
_cell.length_b   1.000
_cell.length_c   1.000
_cell.angle_alpha   90.00
_cell.angle_beta   90.00
_cell.angle_gamma   90.00
#
_symmetry.space_group_name_H-M   'P 1'
#
loop_
_entity.id
_entity.type
_entity.pdbx_description
1 polymer ?
#
loop_
_entity_poly.entity_id
_entity_poly.type
_entity_poly.pdbx_seq_one_letter_code
_entity_poly.pdbx_strand_id
1 'polypeptide(L)'
;MSTIGTTNIKFSEIYNVINDNDHNGTDNIAISDFRGTDYYVGGAVPNTGAISIGTHFKNKNFQLAFSSHTFKSCGASKLETSGSSTGGRRYGPTLAECRAEYTPTWVDDDANFNIVTPGIQEWTVPETGIYKIIAKGAAGGYAGKSTSKEGGFGAVIEGNFSLIMNQKIQILVGQLGETYRDIYNIAGGGGGGGTFVVKKNSGGLSSTTINDVLIVAGGGGGSNHHGSDQTTPDMNAILGNTTSTVGGSTVSYGSGGGGGLIGNGIGAGKGYSFIGGGVGGIGGHSNNTLNYRNYGGFGGGGGNGAHAGGGGGGMSGGSTTQFQNYQGGYGGGSYNTGTSQSAIVNTTVADGEVTITLITNLYVFSSHTFKSCGASKLETSGSLTGGRRYGPTLAECRAEYTPTWVDDDANFNIVTPGIQEWTVPETGIYKIIAKGAAGGYAGKSTSKEGGFGAVIEGNFSLIMNQKIQILVGQLGETYRDIYNIAGGGGGGGTFVVKKNSGGLSSTTINDVLIVAGGGGGSNHHGSDQTTPDMNAILGNTTSTVGGSTVSYGSGGGGGLIGNGIGAGKGYSFIGGGVGGIGGHSNNTLNYRNYGGFGGGGGNGAHAGGGGGGMSGGSTTQFQNYQGGYGGGSYNTGTSQSAIVNTTVADGEVIITLIESGNLPGDISVIQNYGAHDIAYINCTSVTDFNNRTFLGYISKFGVTGTSTNNDSTQWQNGYSGTSATPISYDAKPLKSGNDYFLDNGDYGLRFIHGDGSADGPDWCVIDFGPLNNGDFDGLYQNTKGRFFGGENTASGGGGGIYTSSSNKGMLWGFNNSDGWKLLYQLPLGVRDSNYNKSTGKWFTSGGTYVTSGDGKRAEYDTMVLTHVGFSVGTP
;
A
#
# COMPACT_ATOMS: atom_id res chain seq x y z
N MET A 1 26.70 5.22 -28.21
CA MET A 1 26.55 4.78 -29.62
C MET A 1 27.19 3.41 -29.78
N SER A 2 26.37 2.39 -29.96
CA SER A 2 26.66 1.17 -30.73
C SER A 2 25.30 0.58 -31.10
N THR A 3 25.03 0.46 -32.40
CA THR A 3 23.79 -0.02 -33.00
C THR A 3 23.70 -1.55 -32.92
N ILE A 4 22.51 -2.09 -32.65
CA ILE A 4 22.20 -3.53 -32.72
C ILE A 4 21.42 -3.83 -34.00
N GLY A 5 21.95 -4.76 -34.81
CA GLY A 5 21.35 -5.31 -36.04
C GLY A 5 20.45 -6.53 -35.81
N THR A 6 19.90 -7.05 -36.91
CA THR A 6 18.63 -7.78 -37.03
C THR A 6 18.62 -9.30 -36.71
N THR A 7 19.47 -9.85 -35.85
CA THR A 7 19.40 -11.31 -35.51
C THR A 7 19.70 -11.66 -34.03
N ASN A 8 18.74 -12.40 -33.42
CA ASN A 8 18.82 -13.30 -32.23
C ASN A 8 18.50 -12.76 -30.80
N ILE A 9 18.07 -13.71 -29.96
CA ILE A 9 17.34 -13.63 -28.66
C ILE A 9 18.28 -13.42 -27.44
N LYS A 10 17.67 -13.06 -26.29
CA LYS A 10 18.15 -12.50 -25.00
C LYS A 10 19.18 -13.32 -24.18
N PHE A 11 19.83 -12.66 -23.22
CA PHE A 11 21.04 -13.16 -22.51
C PHE A 11 20.81 -14.11 -21.33
N SER A 12 19.80 -13.91 -20.46
CA SER A 12 19.57 -14.82 -19.31
C SER A 12 19.13 -16.24 -19.70
N GLU A 13 18.73 -16.45 -20.96
CA GLU A 13 18.23 -17.73 -21.49
C GLU A 13 19.21 -18.44 -22.43
N ILE A 14 20.40 -17.89 -22.69
CA ILE A 14 21.55 -18.68 -23.13
C ILE A 14 22.39 -19.12 -21.91
N TYR A 15 22.36 -18.33 -20.83
CA TYR A 15 23.37 -18.41 -19.79
C TYR A 15 23.26 -19.63 -18.86
N ASN A 16 22.05 -20.07 -18.46
CA ASN A 16 21.87 -21.21 -17.54
C ASN A 16 21.81 -22.59 -18.22
N VAL A 17 21.67 -22.67 -19.55
CA VAL A 17 21.59 -23.96 -20.28
C VAL A 17 22.96 -24.39 -20.84
N ILE A 18 23.92 -23.47 -20.97
CA ILE A 18 25.29 -23.74 -21.46
C ILE A 18 26.28 -24.04 -20.32
N ASN A 19 25.99 -23.64 -19.08
CA ASN A 19 27.00 -23.59 -18.01
C ASN A 19 26.69 -24.47 -16.77
N ASP A 20 25.84 -25.49 -16.89
CA ASP A 20 25.95 -26.63 -15.97
C ASP A 20 27.11 -27.52 -16.43
N ASN A 21 28.01 -27.86 -15.50
CA ASN A 21 29.22 -28.63 -15.79
C ASN A 21 28.96 -30.13 -15.99
N ASP A 22 27.72 -30.63 -15.90
CA ASP A 22 27.42 -32.06 -15.99
C ASP A 22 26.61 -32.53 -17.23
N HIS A 23 26.18 -31.63 -18.12
CA HIS A 23 25.22 -32.01 -19.16
C HIS A 23 25.85 -32.73 -20.37
N ASN A 24 25.55 -34.03 -20.44
CA ASN A 24 25.94 -35.01 -21.45
C ASN A 24 24.91 -35.13 -22.59
N GLY A 25 24.63 -34.03 -23.29
CA GLY A 25 24.08 -34.08 -24.65
C GLY A 25 22.66 -34.64 -24.85
N THR A 26 21.83 -34.81 -23.82
CA THR A 26 20.44 -35.29 -23.95
C THR A 26 19.33 -34.29 -23.57
N ASP A 27 19.65 -33.10 -23.09
CA ASP A 27 18.65 -32.16 -22.54
C ASP A 27 18.35 -31.00 -23.50
N ASN A 28 17.21 -31.07 -24.18
CA ASN A 28 16.74 -30.03 -25.11
C ASN A 28 15.48 -29.34 -24.54
N ILE A 29 15.62 -28.08 -24.08
CA ILE A 29 14.49 -27.18 -23.77
C ILE A 29 14.01 -26.52 -25.07
N ALA A 30 12.69 -26.47 -25.30
CA ALA A 30 12.07 -25.91 -26.49
C ALA A 30 11.32 -24.59 -26.19
N ILE A 31 11.14 -23.72 -27.20
CA ILE A 31 10.39 -22.44 -27.09
C ILE A 31 8.94 -22.67 -26.58
N SER A 32 8.38 -23.87 -26.79
CA SER A 32 7.09 -24.31 -26.25
C SER A 32 7.02 -24.34 -24.73
N ASP A 33 8.15 -24.35 -24.05
CA ASP A 33 8.21 -24.53 -22.60
C ASP A 33 7.96 -23.20 -21.85
N PHE A 34 7.92 -22.08 -22.58
CA PHE A 34 7.62 -20.73 -22.07
C PHE A 34 6.14 -20.33 -22.17
N ARG A 35 5.23 -21.28 -22.45
CA ARG A 35 3.79 -21.00 -22.53
C ARG A 35 3.23 -20.58 -21.17
N GLY A 36 2.44 -19.50 -21.16
CA GLY A 36 1.84 -18.96 -19.95
C GLY A 36 2.70 -17.97 -19.17
N THR A 37 3.95 -17.69 -19.58
CA THR A 37 4.84 -16.73 -18.90
C THR A 37 4.53 -15.27 -19.28
N ASP A 38 4.50 -14.37 -18.28
CA ASP A 38 4.15 -12.94 -18.42
C ASP A 38 5.35 -12.01 -18.71
N TYR A 39 5.07 -10.83 -19.29
CA TYR A 39 6.04 -9.77 -19.59
C TYR A 39 5.66 -8.44 -18.93
N TYR A 40 6.65 -7.58 -18.68
CA TYR A 40 6.51 -6.18 -18.24
C TYR A 40 5.66 -5.35 -19.24
N VAL A 41 5.65 -5.73 -20.53
CA VAL A 41 4.74 -5.20 -21.57
C VAL A 41 4.42 -6.30 -22.58
N GLY A 42 3.13 -6.54 -22.88
CA GLY A 42 2.70 -7.28 -24.08
C GLY A 42 2.03 -8.64 -23.90
N GLY A 43 1.51 -8.97 -22.71
CA GLY A 43 0.67 -10.16 -22.43
C GLY A 43 1.39 -11.51 -22.47
N ALA A 44 0.89 -12.49 -21.71
CA ALA A 44 1.47 -13.83 -21.57
C ALA A 44 1.77 -14.52 -22.91
N VAL A 45 2.78 -15.39 -22.94
CA VAL A 45 2.99 -16.29 -24.09
C VAL A 45 1.76 -17.21 -24.24
N PRO A 46 1.12 -17.29 -25.42
CA PRO A 46 -0.11 -18.05 -25.60
C PRO A 46 -0.01 -19.52 -25.17
N ASN A 47 -0.98 -19.97 -24.37
CA ASN A 47 -1.06 -21.34 -23.86
C ASN A 47 -1.23 -22.41 -24.97
N THR A 48 -1.64 -22.01 -26.17
CA THR A 48 -1.79 -22.89 -27.34
C THR A 48 -1.48 -22.12 -28.64
N GLY A 49 -1.08 -22.82 -29.70
CA GLY A 49 -0.80 -22.21 -31.02
C GLY A 49 0.68 -21.91 -31.28
N ALA A 50 1.01 -21.40 -32.48
CA ALA A 50 2.40 -21.18 -32.89
C ALA A 50 3.07 -20.04 -32.11
N ILE A 51 4.25 -20.31 -31.54
CA ILE A 51 5.05 -19.32 -30.80
C ILE A 51 6.17 -18.81 -31.71
N SER A 52 6.36 -17.48 -31.75
CA SER A 52 7.41 -16.84 -32.55
C SER A 52 8.17 -15.80 -31.75
N ILE A 53 9.49 -15.82 -31.92
CA ILE A 53 10.48 -14.95 -31.28
C ILE A 53 10.23 -13.47 -31.55
N GLY A 54 9.91 -13.14 -32.80
CA GLY A 54 9.74 -11.74 -33.24
C GLY A 54 8.51 -11.06 -32.67
N THR A 55 7.44 -11.83 -32.41
CA THR A 55 6.16 -11.32 -31.91
C THR A 55 5.98 -11.50 -30.41
N HIS A 56 6.53 -12.56 -29.84
CA HIS A 56 6.30 -12.91 -28.44
C HIS A 56 7.45 -12.51 -27.51
N PHE A 57 8.69 -12.36 -28.00
CA PHE A 57 9.87 -12.15 -27.12
C PHE A 57 10.67 -10.87 -27.43
N LYS A 58 10.70 -10.42 -28.68
CA LYS A 58 11.46 -9.24 -29.13
C LYS A 58 10.90 -7.95 -28.51
N ASN A 59 11.77 -7.13 -27.91
CA ASN A 59 11.45 -5.84 -27.26
C ASN A 59 10.50 -5.89 -26.06
N LYS A 60 10.20 -7.08 -25.52
CA LYS A 60 9.46 -7.23 -24.25
C LYS A 60 10.45 -7.49 -23.12
N ASN A 61 10.36 -6.77 -22.01
CA ASN A 61 11.13 -7.12 -20.81
C ASN A 61 10.35 -8.16 -20.01
N PHE A 62 11.00 -9.24 -19.60
CA PHE A 62 10.38 -10.15 -18.65
C PHE A 62 10.33 -9.46 -17.28
N GLN A 63 9.18 -9.53 -16.62
CA GLN A 63 9.05 -9.07 -15.25
C GLN A 63 9.69 -10.14 -14.36
N LEU A 64 10.93 -9.92 -13.93
CA LEU A 64 11.37 -10.51 -12.68
C LEU A 64 10.82 -9.60 -11.59
N ALA A 65 9.55 -9.79 -11.24
CA ALA A 65 8.97 -9.16 -10.06
C ALA A 65 9.92 -9.46 -8.90
N PHE A 66 10.39 -8.43 -8.19
CA PHE A 66 11.19 -8.67 -7.01
C PHE A 66 10.24 -9.24 -5.95
N SER A 67 10.17 -10.56 -5.90
CA SER A 67 9.38 -11.26 -4.90
C SER A 67 10.16 -11.32 -3.60
N SER A 68 11.39 -11.81 -3.66
CA SER A 68 12.29 -11.86 -2.52
C SER A 68 13.75 -11.99 -2.93
N HIS A 69 14.64 -11.53 -2.06
CA HIS A 69 16.06 -11.83 -2.12
C HIS A 69 16.64 -11.99 -0.72
N THR A 70 17.64 -12.85 -0.58
CA THR A 70 18.39 -13.02 0.67
C THR A 70 19.82 -12.52 0.48
N PHE A 71 20.12 -11.40 1.14
CA PHE A 71 21.46 -10.82 1.21
C PHE A 71 22.30 -11.61 2.24
N LYS A 72 23.50 -12.00 1.83
CA LYS A 72 24.43 -12.85 2.57
C LYS A 72 25.78 -12.15 2.73
N SER A 73 26.71 -12.81 3.43
CA SER A 73 28.12 -12.40 3.51
C SER A 73 28.89 -12.60 2.20
N CYS A 74 28.25 -13.15 1.14
CA CYS A 74 28.78 -13.31 -0.20
C CYS A 74 30.14 -14.05 -0.27
N GLY A 75 30.35 -15.06 0.58
CA GLY A 75 31.59 -15.83 0.54
C GLY A 75 32.83 -15.11 1.06
N ALA A 76 32.67 -13.94 1.73
CA ALA A 76 33.74 -13.25 2.46
C ALA A 76 34.46 -14.14 3.52
N SER A 77 33.94 -15.34 3.74
CA SER A 77 34.56 -16.40 4.54
C SER A 77 34.61 -17.73 3.77
N LYS A 78 35.76 -18.09 3.20
CA LYS A 78 36.20 -19.50 3.16
C LYS A 78 37.57 -19.63 3.84
N LEU A 79 37.56 -20.47 4.90
CA LEU A 79 38.67 -21.00 5.69
C LEU A 79 40.06 -20.36 5.45
N GLU A 80 40.60 -19.70 6.47
CA GLU A 80 42.06 -19.58 6.54
C GLU A 80 42.64 -20.93 6.95
N THR A 81 43.26 -21.60 5.98
CA THR A 81 44.23 -22.66 6.23
C THR A 81 45.26 -22.16 7.25
N SER A 82 45.50 -22.96 8.28
CA SER A 82 46.46 -22.70 9.36
C SER A 82 47.78 -22.13 8.82
N GLY A 83 48.00 -20.82 8.99
CA GLY A 83 49.23 -20.13 8.58
C GLY A 83 49.05 -18.80 7.85
N SER A 84 47.88 -18.49 7.29
CA SER A 84 47.64 -17.13 6.77
C SER A 84 47.34 -16.16 7.93
N SER A 85 47.67 -14.87 7.77
CA SER A 85 47.55 -13.82 8.78
C SER A 85 46.50 -12.76 8.41
N THR A 86 45.56 -13.07 7.53
CA THR A 86 44.76 -12.09 6.77
C THR A 86 43.27 -12.15 7.09
N GLY A 87 42.91 -11.99 8.38
CA GLY A 87 41.57 -11.84 8.96
C GLY A 87 40.32 -11.84 8.06
N GLY A 88 40.06 -12.91 7.32
CA GLY A 88 38.99 -12.97 6.30
C GLY A 88 37.59 -12.62 6.81
N ARG A 89 37.24 -13.06 8.03
CA ARG A 89 35.92 -12.82 8.65
C ARG A 89 35.71 -11.42 9.21
N ARG A 90 36.75 -10.59 9.23
CA ARG A 90 36.74 -9.25 9.83
C ARG A 90 36.16 -8.18 8.89
N TYR A 91 36.25 -8.42 7.59
CA TYR A 91 35.87 -7.50 6.53
C TYR A 91 34.68 -8.06 5.77
N GLY A 92 33.77 -7.18 5.35
CA GLY A 92 32.62 -7.58 4.54
C GLY A 92 33.00 -7.85 3.09
N PRO A 93 32.04 -8.36 2.30
CA PRO A 93 32.29 -8.75 0.92
C PRO A 93 32.60 -7.57 0.00
N THR A 94 33.29 -7.89 -1.08
CA THR A 94 33.45 -7.05 -2.26
C THR A 94 32.25 -7.19 -3.21
N LEU A 95 32.08 -6.22 -4.11
CA LEU A 95 31.02 -6.27 -5.12
C LEU A 95 31.13 -7.52 -6.00
N ALA A 96 32.35 -7.92 -6.35
CA ALA A 96 32.62 -9.10 -7.17
C ALA A 96 32.22 -10.41 -6.46
N GLU A 97 32.50 -10.50 -5.16
CA GLU A 97 32.08 -11.64 -4.34
C GLU A 97 30.56 -11.78 -4.28
N CYS A 98 29.82 -10.68 -4.08
CA CYS A 98 28.36 -10.72 -4.10
C CYS A 98 27.77 -11.02 -5.47
N ARG A 99 28.33 -10.48 -6.56
CA ARG A 99 27.89 -10.81 -7.92
C ARG A 99 28.18 -12.26 -8.31
N ALA A 100 29.21 -12.88 -7.74
CA ALA A 100 29.50 -14.28 -7.96
C ALA A 100 28.57 -15.22 -7.16
N GLU A 101 28.09 -14.79 -5.98
CA GLU A 101 27.21 -15.61 -5.14
C GLU A 101 25.72 -15.44 -5.48
N TYR A 102 25.29 -14.22 -5.83
CA TYR A 102 23.91 -13.94 -6.15
C TYR A 102 23.61 -14.30 -7.61
N THR A 103 22.65 -15.20 -7.81
CA THR A 103 22.17 -15.65 -9.12
C THR A 103 21.09 -14.78 -9.82
N PRO A 104 20.55 -13.66 -9.29
CA PRO A 104 19.67 -12.77 -10.07
C PRO A 104 20.44 -11.81 -10.99
N THR A 105 19.96 -11.57 -12.22
CA THR A 105 20.61 -10.63 -13.16
C THR A 105 20.54 -9.16 -12.72
N TRP A 106 19.69 -8.79 -11.76
CA TRP A 106 19.62 -7.40 -11.28
C TRP A 106 20.82 -7.00 -10.43
N VAL A 107 21.58 -7.95 -9.86
CA VAL A 107 22.77 -7.62 -9.04
C VAL A 107 23.95 -7.11 -9.88
N ASP A 108 23.91 -7.32 -11.19
CA ASP A 108 24.93 -6.87 -12.14
C ASP A 108 24.76 -5.40 -12.56
N ASP A 109 23.61 -4.80 -12.26
CA ASP A 109 23.33 -3.40 -12.55
C ASP A 109 23.66 -2.52 -11.33
N ASP A 110 24.64 -1.63 -11.46
CA ASP A 110 25.06 -0.67 -10.43
C ASP A 110 23.92 0.26 -9.95
N ALA A 111 22.86 0.43 -10.75
CA ALA A 111 21.66 1.17 -10.36
C ALA A 111 20.78 0.39 -9.37
N ASN A 112 20.79 -0.94 -9.43
CA ASN A 112 19.98 -1.83 -8.59
C ASN A 112 20.76 -2.37 -7.37
N PHE A 113 22.05 -2.65 -7.55
CA PHE A 113 22.92 -3.22 -6.53
C PHE A 113 24.37 -2.72 -6.65
N ASN A 114 24.95 -2.28 -5.53
CA ASN A 114 26.35 -1.84 -5.50
C ASN A 114 26.97 -2.05 -4.11
N ILE A 115 28.30 -1.96 -4.00
CA ILE A 115 29.05 -1.87 -2.73
C ILE A 115 29.98 -0.67 -2.83
N VAL A 116 29.49 0.49 -2.38
CA VAL A 116 30.27 1.75 -2.39
C VAL A 116 31.16 1.85 -1.14
N THR A 117 30.66 1.37 -0.01
CA THR A 117 31.44 1.25 1.23
C THR A 117 31.87 -0.20 1.40
N PRO A 118 33.16 -0.51 1.63
CA PRO A 118 33.63 -1.88 1.72
C PRO A 118 32.78 -2.75 2.65
N GLY A 119 32.24 -3.85 2.14
CA GLY A 119 31.43 -4.79 2.90
C GLY A 119 29.95 -4.45 3.08
N ILE A 120 29.51 -3.23 2.70
CA ILE A 120 28.13 -2.78 2.90
C ILE A 120 27.42 -2.72 1.55
N GLN A 121 26.41 -3.56 1.43
CA GLN A 121 25.62 -3.73 0.23
C GLN A 121 24.60 -2.61 0.11
N GLU A 122 24.46 -2.03 -1.08
CA GLU A 122 23.46 -1.01 -1.39
C GLU A 122 22.47 -1.60 -2.38
N TRP A 123 21.21 -1.74 -1.96
CA TRP A 123 20.12 -2.20 -2.79
C TRP A 123 19.15 -1.05 -3.08
N THR A 124 18.73 -0.93 -4.33
CA THR A 124 17.72 0.04 -4.74
C THR A 124 16.37 -0.66 -4.80
N VAL A 125 15.40 -0.10 -4.08
CA VAL A 125 14.03 -0.63 -4.01
C VAL A 125 13.40 -0.60 -5.43
N PRO A 126 13.02 -1.74 -6.01
CA PRO A 126 12.58 -1.83 -7.40
C PRO A 126 11.14 -1.32 -7.60
N GLU A 127 10.32 -1.37 -6.55
CA GLU A 127 8.92 -0.89 -6.59
C GLU A 127 8.46 -0.38 -5.22
N THR A 128 7.53 0.57 -5.20
CA THR A 128 6.95 1.06 -3.95
C THR A 128 6.04 -0.01 -3.38
N GLY A 129 6.21 -0.36 -2.11
CA GLY A 129 5.40 -1.39 -1.49
C GLY A 129 5.74 -1.64 -0.04
N ILE A 130 5.04 -2.60 0.56
CA ILE A 130 5.39 -3.11 1.89
C ILE A 130 6.36 -4.26 1.72
N TYR A 131 7.47 -4.21 2.42
CA TYR A 131 8.50 -5.24 2.41
C TYR A 131 8.58 -5.89 3.78
N LYS A 132 8.49 -7.21 3.81
CA LYS A 132 8.88 -8.01 4.96
C LYS A 132 10.40 -8.12 4.97
N ILE A 133 11.03 -7.74 6.07
CA ILE A 133 12.48 -7.87 6.25
C ILE A 133 12.75 -8.76 7.46
N ILE A 134 13.49 -9.84 7.24
CA ILE A 134 14.00 -10.73 8.28
C ILE A 134 15.51 -10.57 8.31
N ALA A 135 16.06 -10.07 9.42
CA ALA A 135 17.49 -9.93 9.64
C ALA A 135 17.96 -10.95 10.68
N LYS A 136 19.04 -11.67 10.36
CA LYS A 136 19.73 -12.59 11.29
C LYS A 136 21.11 -12.04 11.62
N GLY A 137 21.43 -11.91 12.90
CA GLY A 137 22.77 -11.60 13.38
C GLY A 137 23.64 -12.86 13.40
N ALA A 138 24.94 -12.68 13.29
CA ALA A 138 25.88 -13.79 13.27
C ALA A 138 26.18 -14.34 14.66
N ALA A 139 26.53 -15.62 14.76
CA ALA A 139 26.99 -16.22 16.00
C ALA A 139 28.42 -15.80 16.35
N GLY A 140 28.80 -15.93 17.63
CA GLY A 140 30.17 -15.82 18.10
C GLY A 140 30.98 -17.09 17.85
N GLY A 141 32.30 -16.98 17.83
CA GLY A 141 33.22 -18.11 17.66
C GLY A 141 33.36 -18.98 18.91
N TYR A 142 33.74 -20.24 18.71
CA TYR A 142 34.05 -21.18 19.79
C TYR A 142 35.53 -21.11 20.22
N ALA A 143 35.82 -21.55 21.45
CA ALA A 143 37.16 -21.50 22.05
C ALA A 143 37.79 -22.90 22.16
N GLY A 144 39.04 -23.03 21.70
CA GLY A 144 39.81 -24.28 21.75
C GLY A 144 39.31 -25.40 20.82
N LYS A 145 39.91 -26.60 20.91
CA LYS A 145 39.58 -27.77 20.06
C LYS A 145 38.21 -28.45 20.36
N SER A 146 37.44 -27.98 21.34
CA SER A 146 36.17 -28.63 21.70
C SER A 146 35.00 -28.00 20.97
N THR A 147 34.23 -28.82 20.26
CA THR A 147 32.96 -28.43 19.62
C THR A 147 31.82 -28.22 20.62
N SER A 148 32.03 -28.49 21.92
CA SER A 148 31.02 -28.28 22.97
C SER A 148 31.02 -26.86 23.58
N LYS A 149 31.90 -25.97 23.10
CA LYS A 149 32.10 -24.60 23.65
C LYS A 149 31.64 -23.52 22.67
N GLU A 150 30.41 -23.60 22.19
CA GLU A 150 29.87 -22.67 21.20
C GLU A 150 29.85 -21.22 21.72
N GLY A 151 30.11 -20.28 20.83
CA GLY A 151 29.84 -18.86 21.10
C GLY A 151 28.34 -18.62 21.20
N GLY A 152 27.96 -17.44 21.70
CA GLY A 152 26.56 -17.06 21.73
C GLY A 152 25.99 -16.92 20.32
N PHE A 153 24.70 -17.15 20.19
CA PHE A 153 23.99 -17.01 18.93
C PHE A 153 23.59 -15.56 18.65
N GLY A 154 23.47 -15.22 17.36
CA GLY A 154 22.87 -13.95 16.94
C GLY A 154 21.35 -13.91 17.13
N ALA A 155 20.73 -12.77 16.88
CA ALA A 155 19.27 -12.62 16.91
C ALA A 155 18.66 -12.91 15.53
N VAL A 156 17.38 -13.27 15.47
CA VAL A 156 16.54 -13.23 14.28
C VAL A 156 15.43 -12.23 14.57
N ILE A 157 15.41 -11.12 13.81
CA ILE A 157 14.44 -10.04 13.96
C ILE A 157 13.65 -9.93 12.66
N GLU A 158 12.34 -9.75 12.77
CA GLU A 158 11.41 -9.66 11.65
C GLU A 158 10.51 -8.43 11.79
N GLY A 159 10.23 -7.73 10.68
CA GLY A 159 9.21 -6.69 10.63
C GLY A 159 8.79 -6.31 9.19
N ASN A 160 7.68 -5.60 9.08
CA ASN A 160 7.16 -5.06 7.82
C ASN A 160 7.45 -3.56 7.69
N PHE A 161 7.89 -3.14 6.51
CA PHE A 161 8.37 -1.78 6.22
C PHE A 161 7.77 -1.23 4.93
N SER A 162 7.30 0.01 4.95
CA SER A 162 6.93 0.71 3.71
C SER A 162 8.18 1.29 3.07
N LEU A 163 8.53 0.79 1.88
CA LEU A 163 9.66 1.27 1.09
C LEU A 163 9.17 1.88 -0.22
N ILE A 164 9.90 2.89 -0.69
CA ILE A 164 9.54 3.65 -1.89
C ILE A 164 10.48 3.25 -3.03
N MET A 165 9.94 3.09 -4.24
CA MET A 165 10.74 2.85 -5.44
C MET A 165 11.93 3.82 -5.53
N ASN A 166 13.09 3.33 -5.95
CA ASN A 166 14.36 4.05 -6.06
C ASN A 166 14.99 4.48 -4.73
N GLN A 167 14.36 4.18 -3.58
CA GLN A 167 14.98 4.36 -2.28
C GLN A 167 16.17 3.41 -2.15
N LYS A 168 17.30 3.92 -1.65
CA LYS A 168 18.51 3.12 -1.43
C LYS A 168 18.57 2.60 0.00
N ILE A 169 18.80 1.30 0.15
CA ILE A 169 18.91 0.59 1.41
C ILE A 169 20.33 0.07 1.57
N GLN A 170 20.97 0.38 2.70
CA GLN A 170 22.28 -0.13 3.09
C GLN A 170 22.11 -1.36 3.97
N ILE A 171 22.75 -2.45 3.56
CA ILE A 171 22.63 -3.77 4.14
C ILE A 171 24.04 -4.25 4.53
N LEU A 172 24.26 -4.40 5.82
CA LEU A 172 25.47 -4.99 6.39
C LEU A 172 25.09 -6.35 6.96
N VAL A 173 25.61 -7.43 6.37
CA VAL A 173 25.38 -8.79 6.86
C VAL A 173 26.50 -9.18 7.82
N GLY A 174 26.14 -9.44 9.08
CA GLY A 174 27.09 -9.85 10.10
C GLY A 174 27.78 -11.16 9.75
N GLN A 175 29.06 -11.32 10.12
CA GLN A 175 29.81 -12.55 9.93
C GLN A 175 30.10 -13.25 11.25
N LEU A 176 30.22 -14.57 11.18
CA LEU A 176 30.54 -15.43 12.32
C LEU A 176 31.89 -15.02 12.92
N GLY A 177 31.92 -14.90 14.24
CA GLY A 177 33.16 -14.68 14.98
C GLY A 177 34.19 -15.78 14.66
N GLU A 178 35.46 -15.40 14.58
CA GLU A 178 36.50 -16.38 14.27
C GLU A 178 36.63 -17.41 15.38
N THR A 179 36.97 -18.62 14.94
CA THR A 179 37.26 -19.73 15.80
C THR A 179 38.67 -20.27 15.55
N TYR A 180 39.37 -20.60 16.64
CA TYR A 180 40.50 -21.52 16.68
C TYR A 180 41.65 -21.22 15.70
N ARG A 181 42.48 -20.21 16.05
CA ARG A 181 43.87 -20.09 15.53
C ARG A 181 44.97 -20.37 16.54
N ASP A 182 44.63 -20.68 17.79
CA ASP A 182 45.62 -20.73 18.86
C ASP A 182 46.39 -22.07 18.89
N ILE A 183 47.72 -22.00 18.84
CA ILE A 183 48.65 -23.13 18.96
C ILE A 183 48.68 -23.65 20.42
N TYR A 184 48.34 -22.80 21.39
CA TYR A 184 48.36 -23.05 22.83
C TYR A 184 46.99 -23.40 23.42
N ASN A 185 45.93 -23.38 22.61
CA ASN A 185 44.57 -23.80 22.99
C ASN A 185 44.00 -23.04 24.20
N ILE A 186 44.37 -21.77 24.43
CA ILE A 186 43.88 -20.97 25.57
C ILE A 186 42.99 -19.77 25.17
N ALA A 187 42.98 -19.38 23.89
CA ALA A 187 42.22 -18.23 23.38
C ALA A 187 40.68 -18.42 23.42
N GLY A 188 39.96 -17.38 23.87
CA GLY A 188 38.50 -17.26 23.70
C GLY A 188 38.08 -17.02 22.25
N GLY A 189 36.79 -17.17 21.92
CA GLY A 189 36.26 -16.94 20.58
C GLY A 189 36.07 -15.45 20.24
N GLY A 190 36.09 -15.10 18.96
CA GLY A 190 35.69 -13.77 18.50
C GLY A 190 34.19 -13.54 18.63
N GLY A 191 33.75 -12.31 18.84
CA GLY A 191 32.32 -11.95 18.81
C GLY A 191 31.78 -11.97 17.38
N GLY A 192 30.52 -12.38 17.22
CA GLY A 192 29.79 -12.33 15.96
C GLY A 192 29.38 -10.90 15.60
N GLY A 193 29.29 -10.62 14.31
CA GLY A 193 28.81 -9.33 13.82
C GLY A 193 27.30 -9.14 13.91
N GLY A 194 26.88 -7.90 14.14
CA GLY A 194 25.50 -7.49 13.97
C GLY A 194 25.13 -7.34 12.48
N THR A 195 23.87 -7.56 12.17
CA THR A 195 23.30 -7.39 10.82
C THR A 195 22.42 -6.16 10.80
N PHE A 196 22.65 -5.24 9.87
CA PHE A 196 22.01 -3.92 9.80
C PHE A 196 21.29 -3.73 8.47
N VAL A 197 20.07 -3.18 8.52
CA VAL A 197 19.32 -2.70 7.36
C VAL A 197 18.89 -1.26 7.63
N VAL A 198 19.44 -0.33 6.85
CA VAL A 198 19.36 1.11 7.12
C VAL A 198 19.05 1.86 5.84
N LYS A 199 18.17 2.85 5.89
CA LYS A 199 17.92 3.76 4.76
C LYS A 199 19.17 4.60 4.49
N LYS A 200 19.59 4.68 3.23
CA LYS A 200 20.73 5.53 2.85
C LYS A 200 20.31 7.00 2.86
N ASN A 201 21.06 7.82 3.60
CA ASN A 201 20.94 9.27 3.56
C ASN A 201 21.93 9.91 2.57
N SER A 202 21.61 11.12 2.11
CA SER A 202 22.44 11.91 1.20
C SER A 202 23.83 12.25 1.78
N GLY A 203 23.96 12.32 3.10
CA GLY A 203 25.24 12.52 3.79
C GLY A 203 26.11 11.26 3.96
N GLY A 204 25.69 10.12 3.41
CA GLY A 204 26.41 8.84 3.52
C GLY A 204 26.42 8.26 4.94
N LEU A 205 27.28 7.25 5.18
CA LEU A 205 27.29 6.48 6.43
C LEU A 205 27.45 7.33 7.68
N SER A 206 28.33 8.34 7.65
CA SER A 206 28.63 9.19 8.81
C SER A 206 27.45 10.02 9.30
N SER A 207 26.43 10.21 8.46
CA SER A 207 25.19 10.93 8.80
C SER A 207 24.06 10.01 9.30
N THR A 208 24.30 8.70 9.39
CA THR A 208 23.29 7.73 9.83
C THR A 208 22.89 7.99 11.27
N THR A 209 21.59 8.07 11.50
CA THR A 209 20.96 8.20 12.82
C THR A 209 20.05 7.00 13.10
N ILE A 210 19.53 6.92 14.33
CA ILE A 210 18.56 5.88 14.70
C ILE A 210 17.27 5.92 13.86
N ASN A 211 16.88 7.07 13.30
CA ASN A 211 15.66 7.21 12.49
C ASN A 211 15.76 6.60 11.09
N ASP A 212 16.99 6.33 10.65
CA ASP A 212 17.28 5.75 9.35
C ASP A 212 17.23 4.22 9.40
N VAL A 213 17.34 3.66 10.61
CA VAL A 213 17.37 2.22 10.85
C VAL A 213 15.98 1.62 10.61
N LEU A 214 15.93 0.62 9.73
CA LEU A 214 14.76 -0.23 9.57
C LEU A 214 14.81 -1.34 10.62
N ILE A 215 15.89 -2.13 10.59
CA ILE A 215 16.04 -3.31 11.45
C ILE A 215 17.51 -3.63 11.70
N VAL A 216 17.83 -4.08 12.91
CA VAL A 216 19.16 -4.55 13.31
C VAL A 216 18.99 -5.82 14.14
N ALA A 217 19.69 -6.87 13.73
CA ALA A 217 19.80 -8.10 14.50
C ALA A 217 21.19 -8.15 15.16
N GLY A 218 21.22 -8.18 16.49
CA GLY A 218 22.47 -8.28 17.24
C GLY A 218 23.22 -9.58 16.95
N GLY A 219 24.54 -9.52 16.94
CA GLY A 219 25.43 -10.68 16.88
C GLY A 219 25.68 -11.28 18.27
N GLY A 220 25.99 -12.57 18.32
CA GLY A 220 26.33 -13.26 19.56
C GLY A 220 27.75 -12.96 20.03
N GLY A 221 28.00 -13.03 21.33
CA GLY A 221 29.32 -12.88 21.92
C GLY A 221 30.19 -14.13 21.75
N GLY A 222 31.51 -13.95 21.76
CA GLY A 222 32.46 -15.05 21.67
C GLY A 222 32.52 -15.88 22.95
N SER A 223 32.76 -17.17 22.82
CA SER A 223 32.94 -18.09 23.96
C SER A 223 34.25 -17.84 24.73
N ASN A 224 34.36 -18.42 25.94
CA ASN A 224 35.57 -18.38 26.75
C ASN A 224 36.33 -19.73 26.73
N HIS A 225 37.57 -19.73 27.22
CA HIS A 225 38.41 -20.93 27.26
C HIS A 225 38.16 -21.87 28.45
N HIS A 226 37.83 -21.34 29.64
CA HIS A 226 37.80 -22.08 30.91
C HIS A 226 36.35 -22.26 31.40
N GLY A 227 35.80 -23.48 31.36
CA GLY A 227 34.51 -23.82 32.00
C GLY A 227 33.57 -24.63 31.11
N SER A 228 32.90 -25.61 31.71
CA SER A 228 32.00 -26.61 31.11
C SER A 228 30.78 -26.01 30.39
N ASP A 229 30.43 -26.53 29.20
CA ASP A 229 29.14 -26.39 28.47
C ASP A 229 28.24 -25.24 28.96
N GLN A 230 28.69 -23.99 28.82
CA GLN A 230 27.89 -22.82 29.21
C GLN A 230 27.05 -22.39 28.01
N THR A 231 25.83 -22.88 27.87
CA THR A 231 24.83 -22.34 26.92
C THR A 231 24.13 -21.11 27.52
N THR A 232 24.83 -20.26 28.28
CA THR A 232 24.20 -19.19 29.06
C THR A 232 23.56 -18.14 28.13
N PRO A 233 22.30 -17.73 28.36
CA PRO A 233 21.59 -16.73 27.55
C PRO A 233 22.36 -15.42 27.32
N ASP A 234 23.23 -15.07 28.26
CA ASP A 234 23.99 -13.82 28.29
C ASP A 234 25.01 -13.66 27.14
N MET A 235 25.43 -14.77 26.51
CA MET A 235 26.29 -14.70 25.33
C MET A 235 25.50 -14.45 24.04
N ASN A 236 24.20 -14.74 24.03
CA ASN A 236 23.36 -14.54 22.84
C ASN A 236 23.11 -13.04 22.62
N ALA A 237 22.71 -12.70 21.41
CA ALA A 237 22.23 -11.37 21.08
C ALA A 237 21.01 -10.98 21.93
N ILE A 238 20.92 -9.69 22.25
CA ILE A 238 19.81 -9.13 23.00
C ILE A 238 18.65 -8.87 22.02
N LEU A 239 17.50 -9.50 22.26
CA LEU A 239 16.33 -9.43 21.37
C LEU A 239 15.50 -8.14 21.51
N GLY A 240 15.66 -7.40 22.61
CA GLY A 240 14.87 -6.20 22.88
C GLY A 240 15.25 -5.02 21.99
N ASN A 241 14.29 -4.12 21.74
CA ASN A 241 14.48 -2.86 21.02
C ASN A 241 15.42 -1.92 21.77
N THR A 242 16.71 -2.10 21.52
CA THR A 242 17.77 -1.36 22.18
C THR A 242 17.93 -0.01 21.52
N THR A 243 17.70 1.08 22.25
CA THR A 243 17.89 2.45 21.73
C THR A 243 19.32 2.96 21.90
N SER A 244 20.13 2.26 22.70
CA SER A 244 21.56 2.54 22.85
C SER A 244 22.29 2.26 21.53
N THR A 245 23.06 3.23 21.06
CA THR A 245 23.81 3.17 19.79
C THR A 245 25.33 3.03 20.00
N VAL A 246 25.77 2.90 21.25
CA VAL A 246 27.19 2.87 21.61
C VAL A 246 27.78 1.45 21.50
N GLY A 247 29.10 1.37 21.38
CA GLY A 247 29.81 0.09 21.43
C GLY A 247 29.92 -0.46 22.85
N GLY A 248 30.29 -1.74 22.94
CA GLY A 248 30.44 -2.46 24.19
C GLY A 248 31.72 -2.10 24.94
N SER A 249 31.68 -2.26 26.26
CA SER A 249 32.81 -1.98 27.15
C SER A 249 33.79 -3.17 27.23
N THR A 250 35.00 -2.90 27.74
CA THR A 250 36.01 -3.92 28.01
C THR A 250 36.39 -3.94 29.50
N VAL A 251 36.61 -5.13 30.05
CA VAL A 251 37.05 -5.34 31.44
C VAL A 251 38.16 -6.39 31.56
N SER A 252 38.72 -6.86 30.44
CA SER A 252 39.68 -7.97 30.42
C SER A 252 40.88 -7.72 29.49
N TYR A 253 42.02 -8.33 29.81
CA TYR A 253 43.33 -8.11 29.20
C TYR A 253 43.38 -8.53 27.72
N GLY A 254 42.95 -7.63 26.82
CA GLY A 254 43.11 -7.76 25.37
C GLY A 254 41.83 -7.98 24.56
N SER A 255 40.72 -8.41 25.19
CA SER A 255 39.43 -8.59 24.52
C SER A 255 38.77 -7.25 24.19
N GLY A 256 38.08 -7.19 23.05
CA GLY A 256 37.34 -6.00 22.62
C GLY A 256 35.84 -6.14 22.79
N GLY A 257 35.19 -5.02 23.16
CA GLY A 257 33.75 -4.88 23.02
C GLY A 257 33.34 -4.80 21.55
N GLY A 258 32.09 -5.16 21.27
CA GLY A 258 31.51 -5.03 19.93
C GLY A 258 31.20 -3.57 19.56
N GLY A 259 31.08 -3.29 18.27
CA GLY A 259 30.60 -2.00 17.74
C GLY A 259 29.08 -1.90 17.80
N GLY A 260 28.59 -0.69 18.07
CA GLY A 260 27.17 -0.32 17.98
C GLY A 260 26.80 0.24 16.60
N LEU A 261 25.66 0.93 16.50
CA LEU A 261 25.31 1.73 15.32
C LEU A 261 26.31 2.88 15.12
N ILE A 262 26.58 3.65 16.18
CA ILE A 262 27.37 4.89 16.15
C ILE A 262 28.74 4.68 16.81
N GLY A 263 28.75 4.12 18.03
CA GLY A 263 29.96 4.00 18.83
C GLY A 263 30.76 2.72 18.53
N ASN A 264 32.07 2.86 18.31
CA ASN A 264 32.97 1.70 18.28
C ASN A 264 33.04 1.03 19.65
N GLY A 265 33.38 -0.26 19.68
CA GLY A 265 33.69 -0.96 20.93
C GLY A 265 34.92 -0.38 21.64
N ILE A 266 35.10 -0.76 22.90
CA ILE A 266 36.23 -0.35 23.74
C ILE A 266 37.22 -1.52 23.86
N GLY A 267 38.52 -1.23 23.91
CA GLY A 267 39.60 -2.21 24.10
C GLY A 267 40.51 -2.40 22.89
N ALA A 268 41.59 -3.16 23.07
CA ALA A 268 42.61 -3.40 22.04
C ALA A 268 42.05 -4.17 20.83
N GLY A 269 41.12 -5.11 21.08
CA GLY A 269 40.40 -5.86 20.05
C GLY A 269 39.03 -5.31 19.68
N LYS A 270 38.77 -4.01 19.84
CA LYS A 270 37.44 -3.42 19.59
C LYS A 270 36.89 -3.70 18.19
N GLY A 271 35.60 -3.99 18.09
CA GLY A 271 34.85 -3.93 16.83
C GLY A 271 34.49 -2.50 16.46
N TYR A 272 34.44 -2.20 15.17
CA TYR A 272 34.00 -0.89 14.67
C TYR A 272 32.48 -0.85 14.50
N SER A 273 31.89 0.33 14.70
CA SER A 273 30.45 0.57 14.54
C SER A 273 30.01 0.49 13.09
N PHE A 274 28.69 0.41 12.86
CA PHE A 274 28.11 0.49 11.51
C PHE A 274 28.62 1.72 10.74
N ILE A 275 28.55 2.92 11.33
CA ILE A 275 29.06 4.14 10.68
C ILE A 275 30.59 4.14 10.49
N GLY A 276 31.30 3.34 11.29
CA GLY A 276 32.73 3.07 11.17
C GLY A 276 33.07 1.96 10.16
N GLY A 277 32.08 1.49 9.38
CA GLY A 277 32.23 0.44 8.38
C GLY A 277 32.09 -0.98 8.91
N GLY A 278 31.72 -1.17 10.18
CA GLY A 278 31.40 -2.47 10.78
C GLY A 278 32.56 -3.47 10.83
N VAL A 279 33.80 -3.03 10.69
CA VAL A 279 34.97 -3.92 10.68
C VAL A 279 35.09 -4.64 12.03
N GLY A 280 35.30 -5.96 12.01
CA GLY A 280 35.49 -6.75 13.23
C GLY A 280 36.74 -6.35 14.03
N GLY A 281 36.87 -6.86 15.24
CA GLY A 281 37.98 -6.60 16.14
C GLY A 281 39.18 -7.51 15.91
N ILE A 282 40.38 -7.03 16.23
CA ILE A 282 41.62 -7.84 16.18
C ILE A 282 41.84 -8.52 17.54
N GLY A 283 41.77 -9.85 17.57
CA GLY A 283 42.08 -10.61 18.78
C GLY A 283 43.55 -10.57 19.19
N GLY A 284 43.86 -10.74 20.48
CA GLY A 284 45.23 -10.88 20.97
C GLY A 284 45.46 -10.46 22.43
N HIS A 285 46.62 -10.86 22.97
CA HIS A 285 47.12 -10.48 24.30
C HIS A 285 48.42 -9.66 24.17
N SER A 286 48.63 -8.70 25.08
CA SER A 286 49.76 -7.75 25.18
C SER A 286 51.01 -8.10 24.34
N ASN A 287 51.35 -7.23 23.39
CA ASN A 287 52.63 -7.14 22.63
C ASN A 287 52.99 -8.36 21.75
N ASN A 288 52.41 -9.54 22.00
CA ASN A 288 52.66 -10.77 21.26
C ASN A 288 51.43 -11.11 20.45
N THR A 289 51.31 -10.41 19.34
CA THR A 289 50.12 -10.47 18.51
C THR A 289 50.01 -11.85 17.83
N LEU A 290 51.08 -12.60 17.54
CA LEU A 290 50.99 -13.76 16.63
C LEU A 290 50.40 -15.06 17.20
N ASN A 291 50.22 -15.19 18.52
CA ASN A 291 49.96 -16.49 19.15
C ASN A 291 48.53 -16.70 19.72
N TYR A 292 47.69 -15.66 19.85
CA TYR A 292 46.37 -15.73 20.53
C TYR A 292 45.24 -14.98 19.80
N ARG A 293 45.10 -15.15 18.47
CA ARG A 293 44.18 -14.32 17.66
C ARG A 293 42.95 -15.07 17.15
N ASN A 294 41.78 -14.71 17.65
CA ASN A 294 40.50 -14.92 17.00
C ASN A 294 39.87 -13.54 16.72
N TYR A 295 39.70 -13.21 15.44
CA TYR A 295 39.05 -11.98 14.98
C TYR A 295 37.56 -11.97 15.33
N GLY A 296 37.06 -10.78 15.66
CA GLY A 296 35.62 -10.54 15.65
C GLY A 296 35.10 -10.52 14.22
N GLY A 297 33.85 -10.94 14.03
CA GLY A 297 33.19 -10.93 12.74
C GLY A 297 32.86 -9.51 12.24
N PHE A 298 32.86 -9.34 10.93
CA PHE A 298 32.31 -8.15 10.26
C PHE A 298 30.87 -7.90 10.69
N GLY A 299 30.45 -6.65 10.85
CA GLY A 299 29.28 -6.24 11.63
C GLY A 299 29.63 -5.79 13.05
N GLY A 300 30.91 -5.53 13.31
CA GLY A 300 31.39 -4.94 14.55
C GLY A 300 31.63 -5.94 15.69
N GLY A 301 31.78 -7.24 15.42
CA GLY A 301 32.17 -8.19 16.47
C GLY A 301 33.53 -7.84 17.08
N GLY A 302 33.69 -7.95 18.39
CA GLY A 302 34.95 -7.74 19.10
C GLY A 302 35.90 -8.93 18.95
N GLY A 303 37.21 -8.68 18.97
CA GLY A 303 38.24 -9.72 19.02
C GLY A 303 38.39 -10.31 20.41
N ASN A 304 38.90 -11.54 20.49
CA ASN A 304 39.14 -12.22 21.76
C ASN A 304 40.35 -11.66 22.54
N GLY A 305 40.39 -11.97 23.84
CA GLY A 305 41.61 -11.88 24.66
C GLY A 305 42.20 -13.27 24.95
N ALA A 306 43.22 -13.32 25.81
CA ALA A 306 43.89 -14.58 26.17
C ALA A 306 42.94 -15.68 26.69
N HIS A 307 41.83 -15.31 27.35
CA HIS A 307 40.85 -16.26 27.90
C HIS A 307 39.38 -15.85 27.71
N ALA A 308 39.13 -14.55 27.50
CA ALA A 308 37.80 -13.97 27.35
C ALA A 308 37.40 -13.87 25.87
N GLY A 309 36.12 -14.11 25.60
CA GLY A 309 35.53 -13.90 24.28
C GLY A 309 35.30 -12.42 23.96
N GLY A 310 35.25 -12.10 22.67
CA GLY A 310 34.90 -10.76 22.19
C GLY A 310 33.39 -10.49 22.30
N GLY A 311 32.99 -9.23 22.46
CA GLY A 311 31.58 -8.85 22.48
C GLY A 311 30.93 -8.88 21.09
N GLY A 312 29.64 -9.21 21.00
CA GLY A 312 28.89 -9.21 19.73
C GLY A 312 28.63 -7.80 19.18
N GLY A 313 28.58 -7.62 17.87
CA GLY A 313 28.16 -6.36 17.24
C GLY A 313 26.64 -6.19 17.22
N GLY A 314 26.13 -4.97 17.06
CA GLY A 314 24.67 -4.75 17.00
C GLY A 314 24.28 -3.28 17.07
N MET A 315 23.00 -3.02 17.38
CA MET A 315 22.51 -1.67 17.62
C MET A 315 23.30 -1.01 18.77
N SER A 316 23.46 -1.75 19.86
CA SER A 316 24.55 -1.55 20.81
C SER A 316 25.54 -2.70 20.73
N GLY A 317 26.80 -2.43 21.00
CA GLY A 317 27.82 -3.46 21.07
C GLY A 317 27.78 -4.24 22.39
N GLY A 318 28.00 -5.54 22.33
CA GLY A 318 28.17 -6.42 23.48
C GLY A 318 29.48 -6.15 24.21
N SER A 319 29.46 -6.25 25.53
CA SER A 319 30.64 -6.03 26.39
C SER A 319 31.42 -7.33 26.62
N THR A 320 32.70 -7.22 26.99
CA THR A 320 33.48 -8.38 27.44
C THR A 320 33.24 -8.64 28.93
N THR A 321 33.58 -9.83 29.44
CA THR A 321 33.51 -10.19 30.87
C THR A 321 34.89 -10.30 31.51
N GLN A 322 34.95 -10.27 32.84
CA GLN A 322 36.22 -10.46 33.58
C GLN A 322 36.70 -11.90 33.52
N PHE A 323 38.02 -12.11 33.43
CA PHE A 323 38.63 -13.45 33.31
C PHE A 323 38.31 -14.41 34.46
N GLN A 324 38.06 -13.89 35.67
CA GLN A 324 37.75 -14.67 36.87
C GLN A 324 36.36 -15.31 36.82
N ASN A 325 35.46 -14.81 35.96
CA ASN A 325 34.06 -15.21 35.96
C ASN A 325 33.76 -16.34 34.96
N TYR A 326 34.74 -16.77 34.17
CA TYR A 326 34.57 -17.90 33.23
C TYR A 326 33.37 -17.76 32.27
N GLN A 327 33.03 -16.52 31.91
CA GLN A 327 31.93 -16.18 31.00
C GLN A 327 32.48 -15.74 29.63
N GLY A 328 31.74 -15.98 28.55
CA GLY A 328 32.06 -15.42 27.24
C GLY A 328 31.79 -13.91 27.17
N GLY A 329 31.93 -13.33 25.98
CA GLY A 329 31.47 -11.97 25.71
C GLY A 329 29.94 -11.91 25.66
N TYR A 330 29.35 -10.77 25.99
CA TYR A 330 27.92 -10.53 25.81
C TYR A 330 27.59 -10.30 24.33
N GLY A 331 26.37 -10.66 23.91
CA GLY A 331 25.87 -10.35 22.58
C GLY A 331 25.51 -8.87 22.40
N GLY A 332 25.33 -8.46 21.14
CA GLY A 332 24.92 -7.11 20.77
C GLY A 332 23.40 -6.89 20.85
N GLY A 333 22.98 -5.62 20.93
CA GLY A 333 21.59 -5.19 20.94
C GLY A 333 20.89 -5.31 19.59
N SER A 334 19.61 -5.64 19.58
CA SER A 334 18.75 -5.62 18.39
C SER A 334 17.84 -4.38 18.36
N TYR A 335 17.25 -4.07 17.20
CA TYR A 335 16.33 -2.95 17.02
C TYR A 335 15.40 -3.15 15.82
N ASN A 336 14.14 -2.74 15.91
CA ASN A 336 13.11 -2.92 14.89
C ASN A 336 12.08 -1.79 14.93
N THR A 337 11.92 -1.08 13.81
CA THR A 337 10.93 0.00 13.63
C THR A 337 9.70 -0.42 12.82
N GLY A 338 9.68 -1.65 12.31
CA GLY A 338 8.60 -2.16 11.46
C GLY A 338 7.36 -2.57 12.25
N THR A 339 6.27 -2.88 11.53
CA THR A 339 5.08 -3.51 12.13
C THR A 339 5.21 -5.03 12.11
N SER A 340 4.29 -5.75 12.77
CA SER A 340 4.28 -7.23 12.83
C SER A 340 5.60 -7.80 13.35
N GLN A 341 6.13 -7.20 14.42
CA GLN A 341 7.46 -7.51 14.93
C GLN A 341 7.54 -8.92 15.53
N SER A 342 8.62 -9.63 15.21
CA SER A 342 9.02 -10.86 15.89
C SER A 342 10.52 -10.84 16.17
N ALA A 343 10.93 -11.42 17.29
CA ALA A 343 12.33 -11.49 17.71
C ALA A 343 12.59 -12.81 18.46
N ILE A 344 13.53 -13.61 17.95
CA ILE A 344 13.97 -14.87 18.57
C ILE A 344 15.49 -14.98 18.53
N VAL A 345 16.07 -15.81 19.40
CA VAL A 345 17.50 -16.15 19.30
C VAL A 345 17.70 -17.08 18.10
N ASN A 346 18.70 -16.81 17.26
CA ASN A 346 19.09 -17.71 16.19
C ASN A 346 19.62 -19.00 16.82
N THR A 347 19.28 -20.18 16.31
CA THR A 347 19.78 -21.45 16.88
C THR A 347 20.89 -22.07 16.03
N THR A 348 21.34 -21.34 15.00
CA THR A 348 22.39 -21.78 14.09
C THR A 348 23.70 -21.02 14.32
N VAL A 349 24.82 -21.75 14.34
CA VAL A 349 26.17 -21.17 14.33
C VAL A 349 26.52 -20.81 12.89
N ALA A 350 26.13 -19.61 12.45
CA ALA A 350 26.30 -19.16 11.09
C ALA A 350 26.61 -17.66 11.01
N ASP A 351 26.97 -17.23 9.80
CA ASP A 351 26.88 -15.82 9.42
C ASP A 351 25.43 -15.34 9.53
N GLY A 352 25.26 -14.01 9.54
CA GLY A 352 23.97 -13.39 9.39
C GLY A 352 23.42 -13.55 7.97
N GLU A 353 22.17 -13.13 7.82
CA GLU A 353 21.52 -12.97 6.51
C GLU A 353 20.40 -11.93 6.63
N VAL A 354 20.02 -11.34 5.50
CA VAL A 354 18.84 -10.47 5.41
C VAL A 354 17.96 -10.95 4.29
N THR A 355 16.78 -11.47 4.61
CA THR A 355 15.76 -11.77 3.60
C THR A 355 14.81 -10.58 3.49
N ILE A 356 14.71 -10.01 2.29
CA ILE A 356 13.73 -8.98 1.95
C ILE A 356 12.70 -9.62 1.01
N THR A 357 11.42 -9.45 1.30
CA THR A 357 10.31 -9.99 0.51
C THR A 357 9.31 -8.87 0.27
N LEU A 358 8.95 -8.60 -0.99
CA LEU A 358 7.84 -7.71 -1.30
C LEU A 358 6.53 -8.40 -0.93
N ILE A 359 5.71 -7.71 -0.14
CA ILE A 359 4.35 -8.13 0.16
C ILE A 359 3.44 -7.53 -0.91
N THR A 360 3.00 -8.38 -1.84
CA THR A 360 1.99 -8.03 -2.85
C THR A 360 0.58 -8.02 -2.27
N ASN A 361 0.36 -8.79 -1.19
CA ASN A 361 -0.90 -8.84 -0.46
C ASN A 361 -0.65 -9.22 1.02
N LEU A 362 -1.25 -8.48 1.97
CA LEU A 362 -1.11 -8.70 3.41
C LEU A 362 -1.58 -10.10 3.84
N TYR A 363 -2.61 -10.60 3.16
CA TYR A 363 -3.16 -11.94 3.31
C TYR A 363 -3.91 -12.33 2.03
N VAL A 364 -4.16 -13.62 1.84
CA VAL A 364 -4.91 -14.12 0.68
C VAL A 364 -6.37 -13.66 0.79
N PHE A 365 -6.83 -12.92 -0.21
CA PHE A 365 -8.20 -12.41 -0.25
C PHE A 365 -8.76 -12.44 -1.67
N SER A 366 -9.89 -13.09 -1.84
CA SER A 366 -10.65 -13.08 -3.09
C SER A 366 -12.03 -12.44 -2.88
N SER A 367 -12.75 -12.89 -1.86
CA SER A 367 -14.05 -12.35 -1.47
C SER A 367 -14.32 -12.59 0.01
N HIS A 368 -15.07 -11.69 0.65
CA HIS A 368 -15.60 -11.89 1.99
C HIS A 368 -16.96 -11.22 2.15
N THR A 369 -17.82 -11.85 2.97
CA THR A 369 -19.14 -11.32 3.33
C THR A 369 -19.13 -10.88 4.79
N PHE A 370 -19.13 -9.57 5.01
CA PHE A 370 -19.29 -8.97 6.33
C PHE A 370 -20.77 -9.00 6.72
N LYS A 371 -21.05 -9.50 7.92
CA LYS A 371 -22.39 -9.75 8.46
C LYS A 371 -22.60 -9.03 9.79
N SER A 372 -23.80 -9.16 10.35
CA SER A 372 -24.13 -8.74 11.72
C SER A 372 -23.48 -9.61 12.81
N CYS A 373 -22.74 -10.67 12.43
CA CYS A 373 -22.00 -11.58 13.32
C CYS A 373 -22.83 -12.16 14.49
N GLY A 374 -24.10 -12.48 14.26
CA GLY A 374 -24.96 -13.03 15.31
C GLY A 374 -25.39 -12.03 16.40
N ALA A 375 -25.14 -10.71 16.23
CA ALA A 375 -25.80 -9.67 17.05
C ALA A 375 -27.35 -9.74 16.94
N SER A 376 -27.83 -10.40 15.88
CA SER A 376 -29.21 -10.81 15.62
C SER A 376 -29.72 -11.94 16.54
N LYS A 377 -29.32 -11.99 17.81
CA LYS A 377 -29.97 -12.92 18.74
C LYS A 377 -31.42 -12.47 18.91
N LEU A 378 -32.31 -13.26 18.33
CA LEU A 378 -33.75 -13.20 18.56
C LEU A 378 -33.94 -13.29 20.08
N GLU A 379 -34.44 -12.23 20.69
CA GLU A 379 -34.66 -12.25 22.12
C GLU A 379 -35.82 -13.21 22.39
N THR A 380 -35.51 -14.37 22.96
CA THR A 380 -36.51 -15.25 23.56
C THR A 380 -37.34 -14.44 24.53
N SER A 381 -38.67 -14.52 24.36
CA SER A 381 -39.71 -13.85 25.15
C SER A 381 -39.39 -13.88 26.65
N GLY A 382 -38.81 -12.81 27.19
CA GLY A 382 -38.48 -12.69 28.61
C GLY A 382 -37.25 -11.83 28.96
N SER A 383 -36.27 -11.69 28.07
CA SER A 383 -35.15 -10.75 28.26
C SER A 383 -35.47 -9.40 27.62
N LEU A 384 -35.15 -8.28 28.28
CA LEU A 384 -35.44 -6.89 27.82
C LEU A 384 -34.18 -6.20 27.24
N THR A 385 -33.29 -6.96 26.59
CA THR A 385 -31.89 -6.56 26.39
C THR A 385 -31.57 -6.03 24.99
N GLY A 386 -32.54 -5.54 24.22
CA GLY A 386 -32.28 -4.70 23.04
C GLY A 386 -31.27 -5.20 21.99
N GLY A 387 -31.09 -6.52 21.84
CA GLY A 387 -30.00 -7.11 21.04
C GLY A 387 -29.83 -6.56 19.61
N ARG A 388 -30.93 -6.32 18.89
CA ARG A 388 -30.91 -5.81 17.50
C ARG A 388 -30.51 -4.35 17.34
N ARG A 389 -30.43 -3.61 18.44
CA ARG A 389 -30.12 -2.18 18.48
C ARG A 389 -28.62 -1.90 18.39
N TYR A 390 -27.81 -2.86 18.84
CA TYR A 390 -26.36 -2.76 18.97
C TYR A 390 -25.69 -3.70 17.99
N GLY A 391 -24.62 -3.25 17.32
CA GLY A 391 -23.86 -4.11 16.42
C GLY A 391 -22.98 -5.10 17.18
N PRO A 392 -22.31 -6.00 16.44
CA PRO A 392 -21.54 -7.09 17.04
C PRO A 392 -20.29 -6.64 17.78
N THR A 393 -19.86 -7.49 18.70
CA THR A 393 -18.54 -7.45 19.33
C THR A 393 -17.48 -8.15 18.47
N LEU A 394 -16.20 -7.84 18.71
CA LEU A 394 -15.09 -8.49 18.01
C LEU A 394 -15.12 -10.03 18.17
N ALA A 395 -15.46 -10.49 19.38
CA ALA A 395 -15.54 -11.92 19.70
C ALA A 395 -16.67 -12.61 18.92
N GLU A 396 -17.81 -11.95 18.75
CA GLU A 396 -18.93 -12.46 17.95
C GLU A 396 -18.54 -12.62 16.47
N CYS A 397 -17.86 -11.62 15.88
CA CYS A 397 -17.39 -11.73 14.50
C CYS A 397 -16.30 -12.80 14.32
N ARG A 398 -15.35 -12.93 15.25
CA ARG A 398 -14.32 -13.97 15.19
C ARG A 398 -14.89 -15.38 15.37
N ALA A 399 -16.01 -15.53 16.07
CA ALA A 399 -16.69 -16.81 16.17
C ALA A 399 -17.48 -17.19 14.90
N GLU A 400 -17.94 -16.21 14.12
CA GLU A 400 -18.71 -16.46 12.90
C GLU A 400 -17.83 -16.55 11.64
N TYR A 401 -16.77 -15.77 11.55
CA TYR A 401 -15.90 -15.76 10.38
C TYR A 401 -14.84 -16.86 10.44
N THR A 402 -14.64 -17.53 9.32
CA THR A 402 -13.69 -18.66 9.18
C THR A 402 -12.28 -18.30 8.66
N PRO A 403 -12.04 -17.20 7.91
CA PRO A 403 -10.68 -16.90 7.44
C PRO A 403 -9.74 -16.48 8.57
N THR A 404 -8.51 -16.99 8.60
CA THR A 404 -7.55 -16.73 9.69
C THR A 404 -7.08 -15.28 9.78
N TRP A 405 -7.23 -14.48 8.72
CA TRP A 405 -6.87 -13.06 8.77
C TRP A 405 -7.79 -12.25 9.71
N VAL A 406 -8.97 -12.77 10.09
CA VAL A 406 -9.87 -12.10 11.06
C VAL A 406 -9.34 -12.14 12.49
N ASP A 407 -8.40 -13.05 12.79
CA ASP A 407 -7.80 -13.24 14.11
C ASP A 407 -6.67 -12.24 14.40
N ASP A 408 -6.16 -11.57 13.38
CA ASP A 408 -5.13 -10.53 13.49
C ASP A 408 -5.78 -9.14 13.62
N ASP A 409 -5.59 -8.48 14.77
CA ASP A 409 -6.07 -7.12 15.07
C ASP A 409 -5.59 -6.06 14.07
N ALA A 410 -4.49 -6.32 13.33
CA ALA A 410 -4.02 -5.44 12.26
C ALA A 410 -4.88 -5.56 10.98
N ASN A 411 -5.47 -6.72 10.73
CA ASN A 411 -6.26 -7.02 9.54
C ASN A 411 -7.76 -6.80 9.77
N PHE A 412 -8.26 -7.15 10.96
CA PHE A 412 -9.66 -7.04 11.33
C PHE A 412 -9.83 -6.69 12.82
N ASN A 413 -10.61 -5.65 13.12
CA ASN A 413 -10.89 -5.24 14.49
C ASN A 413 -12.28 -4.59 14.64
N ILE A 414 -12.77 -4.41 15.87
CA ILE A 414 -13.95 -3.62 16.21
C ILE A 414 -13.56 -2.67 17.34
N VAL A 415 -13.14 -1.46 16.96
CA VAL A 415 -12.76 -0.42 17.93
C VAL A 415 -13.98 0.36 18.40
N THR A 416 -14.87 0.72 17.47
CA THR A 416 -16.19 1.28 17.80
C THR A 416 -17.19 0.13 17.87
N PRO A 417 -17.98 -0.01 18.95
CA PRO A 417 -18.96 -1.09 19.07
C PRO A 417 -19.83 -1.26 17.82
N GLY A 418 -19.83 -2.47 17.25
CA GLY A 418 -20.63 -2.81 16.08
C GLY A 418 -20.08 -2.39 14.71
N ILE A 419 -19.03 -1.57 14.65
CA ILE A 419 -18.42 -1.13 13.39
C ILE A 419 -17.15 -1.93 13.16
N GLN A 420 -17.17 -2.74 12.12
CA GLN A 420 -16.07 -3.60 11.71
C GLN A 420 -15.02 -2.78 10.97
N GLU A 421 -13.74 -2.94 11.34
CA GLU A 421 -12.61 -2.31 10.67
C GLU A 421 -11.82 -3.37 9.92
N TRP A 422 -11.80 -3.26 8.60
CA TRP A 422 -11.10 -4.17 7.70
C TRP A 422 -9.94 -3.45 7.04
N THR A 423 -8.75 -4.05 7.06
CA THR A 423 -7.56 -3.52 6.39
C THR A 423 -7.45 -4.15 5.01
N VAL A 424 -7.47 -3.34 3.96
CA VAL A 424 -7.38 -3.79 2.57
C VAL A 424 -6.06 -4.57 2.36
N PRO A 425 -6.14 -5.84 1.92
CA PRO A 425 -4.97 -6.73 1.83
C PRO A 425 -4.06 -6.37 0.67
N GLU A 426 -4.61 -5.87 -0.42
CA GLU A 426 -3.88 -5.65 -1.67
C GLU A 426 -4.46 -4.44 -2.40
N THR A 427 -3.61 -3.66 -3.04
CA THR A 427 -4.04 -2.55 -3.88
C THR A 427 -4.75 -3.12 -5.12
N GLY A 428 -5.94 -2.62 -5.44
CA GLY A 428 -6.70 -3.13 -6.57
C GLY A 428 -8.10 -2.55 -6.71
N ILE A 429 -8.85 -3.11 -7.66
CA ILE A 429 -10.27 -2.82 -7.86
C ILE A 429 -11.11 -3.86 -7.12
N TYR A 430 -11.98 -3.35 -6.26
CA TYR A 430 -12.88 -4.14 -5.44
C TYR A 430 -14.33 -3.88 -5.84
N LYS A 431 -15.05 -4.96 -6.14
CA LYS A 431 -16.51 -4.93 -6.24
C LYS A 431 -17.08 -4.98 -4.83
N ILE A 432 -17.91 -4.00 -4.48
CA ILE A 432 -18.60 -3.94 -3.19
C ILE A 432 -20.10 -3.96 -3.42
N ILE A 433 -20.78 -4.91 -2.79
CA ILE A 433 -22.25 -5.01 -2.74
C ILE A 433 -22.67 -4.79 -1.29
N ALA A 434 -23.37 -3.69 -1.01
CA ALA A 434 -23.95 -3.41 0.29
C ALA A 434 -25.46 -3.69 0.26
N LYS A 435 -25.96 -4.44 1.25
CA LYS A 435 -27.38 -4.69 1.45
C LYS A 435 -27.84 -4.04 2.75
N GLY A 436 -28.84 -3.16 2.68
CA GLY A 436 -29.51 -2.60 3.85
C GLY A 436 -30.49 -3.59 4.45
N ALA A 437 -30.76 -3.45 5.75
CA ALA A 437 -31.67 -4.34 6.46
C ALA A 437 -33.13 -3.95 6.25
N ALA A 438 -34.04 -4.91 6.37
CA ALA A 438 -35.48 -4.64 6.33
C ALA A 438 -35.99 -4.03 7.65
N GLY A 439 -37.17 -3.41 7.59
CA GLY A 439 -37.92 -2.99 8.78
C GLY A 439 -38.69 -4.15 9.42
N GLY A 440 -39.06 -3.99 10.68
CA GLY A 440 -39.88 -4.95 11.42
C GLY A 440 -41.37 -4.91 11.01
N TYR A 441 -42.06 -6.03 11.19
CA TYR A 441 -43.51 -6.14 10.98
C TYR A 441 -44.32 -5.74 12.24
N ALA A 442 -45.58 -5.35 12.05
CA ALA A 442 -46.46 -4.85 13.10
C ALA A 442 -47.56 -5.88 13.46
N GLY A 443 -47.76 -6.12 14.77
CA GLY A 443 -48.74 -7.08 15.29
C GLY A 443 -48.47 -8.55 14.94
N LYS A 444 -49.44 -9.44 15.23
CA LYS A 444 -49.37 -10.89 14.95
C LYS A 444 -49.51 -11.29 13.47
N SER A 445 -49.74 -10.35 12.55
CA SER A 445 -49.98 -10.67 11.14
C SER A 445 -48.68 -10.66 10.34
N THR A 446 -48.34 -11.79 9.72
CA THR A 446 -47.23 -11.91 8.76
C THR A 446 -47.51 -11.18 7.43
N SER A 447 -48.72 -10.66 7.22
CA SER A 447 -49.08 -9.86 6.04
C SER A 447 -48.67 -8.38 6.13
N LYS A 448 -48.07 -7.94 7.24
CA LYS A 448 -47.71 -6.53 7.52
C LYS A 448 -46.20 -6.32 7.55
N GLU A 449 -45.50 -6.78 6.53
CA GLU A 449 -44.03 -6.68 6.45
C GLU A 449 -43.56 -5.22 6.49
N GLY A 450 -42.43 -4.98 7.18
CA GLY A 450 -41.73 -3.70 7.07
C GLY A 450 -41.16 -3.51 5.66
N GLY A 451 -40.76 -2.28 5.35
CA GLY A 451 -40.08 -1.97 4.11
C GLY A 451 -38.79 -2.77 3.97
N PHE A 452 -38.45 -3.11 2.75
CA PHE A 452 -37.19 -3.75 2.39
C PHE A 452 -36.02 -2.77 2.40
N GLY A 453 -34.81 -3.24 2.72
CA GLY A 453 -33.58 -2.48 2.52
C GLY A 453 -33.21 -2.34 1.04
N ALA A 454 -32.14 -1.60 0.75
CA ALA A 454 -31.58 -1.49 -0.61
C ALA A 454 -30.48 -2.54 -0.84
N VAL A 455 -30.21 -2.88 -2.09
CA VAL A 455 -28.98 -3.54 -2.53
C VAL A 455 -28.29 -2.58 -3.48
N ILE A 456 -27.11 -2.09 -3.08
CA ILE A 456 -26.32 -1.13 -3.85
C ILE A 456 -24.98 -1.80 -4.19
N GLU A 457 -24.57 -1.70 -5.43
CA GLU A 457 -23.35 -2.31 -5.96
C GLU A 457 -22.50 -1.27 -6.69
N GLY A 458 -21.17 -1.34 -6.53
CA GLY A 458 -20.22 -0.56 -7.31
C GLY A 458 -18.79 -1.11 -7.24
N ASN A 459 -17.94 -0.64 -8.15
CA ASN A 459 -16.51 -0.95 -8.19
C ASN A 459 -15.70 0.22 -7.61
N PHE A 460 -14.71 -0.11 -6.77
CA PHE A 460 -13.93 0.84 -5.99
C PHE A 460 -12.45 0.54 -6.06
N SER A 461 -11.65 1.59 -6.22
CA SER A 461 -10.20 1.54 -6.11
C SER A 461 -9.80 1.62 -4.63
N LEU A 462 -9.28 0.52 -4.07
CA LEU A 462 -8.79 0.46 -2.68
C LEU A 462 -7.29 0.17 -2.63
N ILE A 463 -6.58 0.85 -1.73
CA ILE A 463 -5.12 0.74 -1.60
C ILE A 463 -4.78 -0.20 -0.44
N MET A 464 -3.75 -1.04 -0.59
CA MET A 464 -3.25 -1.89 0.49
C MET A 464 -3.00 -1.08 1.78
N ASN A 465 -3.30 -1.66 2.94
CA ASN A 465 -3.30 -1.02 4.27
C ASN A 465 -4.36 0.06 4.51
N GLN A 466 -5.16 0.42 3.51
CA GLN A 466 -6.30 1.30 3.74
C GLN A 466 -7.29 0.64 4.69
N LYS A 467 -7.71 1.35 5.73
CA LYS A 467 -8.72 0.86 6.68
C LYS A 467 -10.11 1.25 6.23
N ILE A 468 -11.01 0.29 6.19
CA ILE A 468 -12.41 0.46 5.81
C ILE A 468 -13.29 0.16 7.02
N GLN A 469 -14.18 1.09 7.37
CA GLN A 469 -15.22 0.92 8.38
C GLN A 469 -16.48 0.39 7.72
N ILE A 470 -16.96 -0.73 8.24
CA ILE A 470 -18.08 -1.49 7.73
C ILE A 470 -19.11 -1.60 8.85
N LEU A 471 -20.27 -0.98 8.65
CA LEU A 471 -21.42 -1.10 9.52
C LEU A 471 -22.48 -1.90 8.77
N VAL A 472 -22.80 -3.09 9.27
CA VAL A 472 -23.85 -3.94 8.69
C VAL A 472 -25.16 -3.65 9.41
N GLY A 473 -26.15 -3.16 8.66
CA GLY A 473 -27.48 -2.86 9.20
C GLY A 473 -28.16 -4.12 9.74
N GLN A 474 -28.90 -4.00 10.84
CA GLN A 474 -29.69 -5.10 11.39
C GLN A 474 -31.19 -4.90 11.15
N LEU A 475 -31.91 -6.02 11.06
CA LEU A 475 -33.35 -6.05 10.89
C LEU A 475 -34.04 -5.33 12.04
N GLY A 476 -34.99 -4.45 11.72
CA GLY A 476 -35.84 -3.80 12.73
C GLY A 476 -36.53 -4.83 13.63
N GLU A 477 -36.73 -4.49 14.90
CA GLU A 477 -37.40 -5.42 15.80
C GLU A 477 -38.88 -5.57 15.43
N THR A 478 -39.36 -6.79 15.68
CA THR A 478 -40.73 -7.16 15.46
C THR A 478 -41.40 -7.63 16.75
N TYR A 479 -42.65 -7.19 16.94
CA TYR A 479 -43.68 -7.79 17.80
C TYR A 479 -43.23 -8.18 19.21
N ARG A 480 -43.16 -7.18 20.11
CA ARG A 480 -43.02 -7.36 21.57
C ARG A 480 -44.19 -6.87 22.42
N ASP A 481 -45.26 -6.36 21.80
CA ASP A 481 -46.35 -5.73 22.54
C ASP A 481 -47.42 -6.73 23.00
N ILE A 482 -47.77 -6.67 24.30
CA ILE A 482 -48.86 -7.42 24.93
C ILE A 482 -50.23 -7.04 24.33
N TYR A 483 -50.37 -5.79 23.87
CA TYR A 483 -51.62 -5.22 23.36
C TYR A 483 -51.80 -5.34 21.84
N ASN A 484 -50.79 -5.86 21.12
CA ASN A 484 -50.84 -6.14 19.67
C ASN A 484 -51.13 -4.90 18.80
N ILE A 485 -50.78 -3.68 19.23
CA ILE A 485 -51.05 -2.45 18.47
C ILE A 485 -49.81 -1.67 18.03
N ALA A 486 -48.61 -2.11 18.44
CA ALA A 486 -47.33 -1.47 18.11
C ALA A 486 -46.92 -1.61 16.62
N GLY A 487 -46.43 -0.51 16.04
CA GLY A 487 -45.75 -0.51 14.74
C GLY A 487 -44.36 -1.18 14.80
N GLY A 488 -43.78 -1.53 13.65
CA GLY A 488 -42.46 -2.15 13.57
C GLY A 488 -41.30 -1.16 13.75
N GLY A 489 -40.14 -1.65 14.20
CA GLY A 489 -38.90 -0.86 14.19
C GLY A 489 -38.36 -0.66 12.77
N GLY A 490 -37.70 0.46 12.50
CA GLY A 490 -37.01 0.68 11.23
C GLY A 490 -35.76 -0.19 11.10
N GLY A 491 -35.45 -0.61 9.87
CA GLY A 491 -34.24 -1.35 9.54
C GLY A 491 -33.00 -0.47 9.53
N GLY A 492 -31.85 -1.08 9.85
CA GLY A 492 -30.55 -0.42 9.77
C GLY A 492 -30.06 -0.16 8.35
N GLY A 493 -29.42 0.98 8.14
CA GLY A 493 -28.60 1.21 6.97
C GLY A 493 -27.27 0.46 7.05
N THR A 494 -26.73 0.06 5.90
CA THR A 494 -25.43 -0.61 5.79
C THR A 494 -24.44 0.36 5.15
N PHE A 495 -23.29 0.58 5.81
CA PHE A 495 -22.30 1.59 5.44
C PHE A 495 -20.94 0.96 5.18
N VAL A 496 -20.28 1.41 4.13
CA VAL A 496 -18.87 1.11 3.84
C VAL A 496 -18.15 2.43 3.61
N VAL A 497 -17.24 2.78 4.52
CA VAL A 497 -16.65 4.11 4.63
C VAL A 497 -15.14 3.98 4.84
N LYS A 498 -14.33 4.80 4.18
CA LYS A 498 -12.89 4.89 4.44
C LYS A 498 -12.67 5.43 5.86
N LYS A 499 -11.79 4.79 6.63
CA LYS A 499 -11.42 5.28 7.95
C LYS A 499 -10.47 6.47 7.81
N ASN A 500 -10.84 7.59 8.44
CA ASN A 500 -9.97 8.76 8.56
C ASN A 500 -9.17 8.74 9.86
N SER A 501 -8.03 9.45 9.86
CA SER A 501 -7.15 9.62 11.03
C SER A 501 -7.83 10.33 12.21
N GLY A 502 -8.84 11.17 11.94
CA GLY A 502 -9.66 11.83 12.96
C GLY A 502 -10.75 10.94 13.57
N GLY A 503 -10.82 9.67 13.19
CA GLY A 503 -11.82 8.73 13.69
C GLY A 503 -13.24 9.00 13.17
N LEU A 504 -14.21 8.32 13.77
CA LEU A 504 -15.59 8.25 13.27
C LEU A 504 -16.31 9.62 13.22
N SER A 505 -16.02 10.51 14.17
CA SER A 505 -16.61 11.86 14.22
C SER A 505 -16.11 12.80 13.10
N SER A 506 -15.02 12.44 12.43
CA SER A 506 -14.45 13.21 11.31
C SER A 506 -14.93 12.74 9.94
N THR A 507 -15.75 11.69 9.88
CA THR A 507 -16.29 11.16 8.63
C THR A 507 -17.15 12.20 7.91
N THR A 508 -16.86 12.38 6.64
CA THR A 508 -17.60 13.21 5.69
C THR A 508 -18.17 12.36 4.56
N ILE A 509 -18.98 12.97 3.70
CA ILE A 509 -19.52 12.29 2.52
C ILE A 509 -18.42 11.78 1.56
N ASN A 510 -17.25 12.44 1.50
CA ASN A 510 -16.16 12.07 0.60
C ASN A 510 -15.45 10.76 0.99
N ASP A 511 -15.64 10.35 2.24
CA ASP A 511 -15.06 9.11 2.78
C ASP A 511 -15.95 7.90 2.48
N VAL A 512 -17.21 8.14 2.11
CA VAL A 512 -18.19 7.10 1.86
C VAL A 512 -17.92 6.43 0.52
N LEU A 513 -17.73 5.11 0.56
CA LEU A 513 -17.69 4.29 -0.65
C LEU A 513 -19.12 3.99 -1.10
N ILE A 514 -19.90 3.36 -0.22
CA ILE A 514 -21.24 2.90 -0.54
C ILE A 514 -22.11 2.80 0.72
N VAL A 515 -23.38 3.15 0.59
CA VAL A 515 -24.40 3.04 1.63
C VAL A 515 -25.66 2.46 1.03
N ALA A 516 -26.16 1.37 1.62
CA ALA A 516 -27.47 0.83 1.31
C ALA A 516 -28.44 1.21 2.42
N GLY A 517 -29.49 1.97 2.07
CA GLY A 517 -30.52 2.36 3.01
C GLY A 517 -31.26 1.15 3.59
N GLY A 518 -31.65 1.26 4.87
CA GLY A 518 -32.54 0.31 5.53
C GLY A 518 -34.01 0.63 5.25
N GLY A 519 -34.86 -0.38 5.29
CA GLY A 519 -36.29 -0.22 5.09
C GLY A 519 -37.01 0.36 6.31
N GLY A 520 -38.16 1.00 6.09
CA GLY A 520 -38.96 1.55 7.17
C GLY A 520 -39.76 0.49 7.94
N GLY A 521 -40.09 0.77 9.20
CA GLY A 521 -40.94 -0.10 10.01
C GLY A 521 -42.40 -0.04 9.57
N SER A 522 -43.11 -1.15 9.66
CA SER A 522 -44.54 -1.22 9.29
C SER A 522 -45.47 -0.52 10.29
N ASN A 523 -46.70 -0.23 9.85
CA ASN A 523 -47.77 0.34 10.67
C ASN A 523 -48.74 -0.75 11.17
N HIS A 524 -49.33 -0.55 12.35
CA HIS A 524 -50.36 -1.45 12.88
C HIS A 524 -51.72 -1.39 12.15
N HIS A 525 -52.16 -0.23 11.68
CA HIS A 525 -53.52 0.00 11.16
C HIS A 525 -53.70 -0.19 9.64
N GLY A 526 -52.65 -0.53 8.88
CA GLY A 526 -52.77 -0.82 7.45
C GLY A 526 -53.73 -1.99 7.19
N SER A 527 -54.82 -1.76 6.46
CA SER A 527 -55.71 -2.78 5.91
C SER A 527 -54.94 -3.56 4.84
N ASP A 528 -54.78 -4.89 4.97
CA ASP A 528 -54.26 -5.84 3.96
C ASP A 528 -53.65 -5.21 2.69
N GLN A 529 -52.55 -4.46 2.85
CA GLN A 529 -51.81 -3.88 1.73
C GLN A 529 -50.84 -4.96 1.27
N THR A 530 -51.02 -5.43 0.04
CA THR A 530 -50.23 -6.53 -0.55
C THR A 530 -48.83 -6.09 -0.99
N THR A 531 -48.30 -4.96 -0.50
CA THR A 531 -47.00 -4.41 -0.87
C THR A 531 -46.24 -3.91 0.38
N PRO A 532 -44.96 -4.27 0.57
CA PRO A 532 -44.15 -3.75 1.67
C PRO A 532 -44.07 -2.23 1.58
N ASP A 533 -44.60 -1.55 2.59
CA ASP A 533 -44.59 -0.10 2.65
C ASP A 533 -43.14 0.40 2.85
N MET A 534 -42.73 1.30 1.96
CA MET A 534 -41.66 2.28 2.17
C MET A 534 -40.26 1.67 2.35
N ASN A 535 -39.88 0.89 1.34
CA ASN A 535 -38.53 0.41 1.10
C ASN A 535 -37.48 1.54 1.20
N ALA A 536 -36.24 1.14 1.35
CA ALA A 536 -35.10 2.04 1.21
C ALA A 536 -35.13 2.80 -0.11
N ILE A 537 -34.65 4.04 -0.07
CA ILE A 537 -34.55 4.91 -1.24
C ILE A 537 -33.28 4.52 -2.00
N LEU A 538 -33.44 4.07 -3.25
CA LEU A 538 -32.34 3.62 -4.11
C LEU A 538 -31.51 4.78 -4.70
N GLY A 539 -32.06 6.01 -4.68
CA GLY A 539 -31.41 7.17 -5.27
C GLY A 539 -30.16 7.60 -4.51
N ASN A 540 -29.15 8.07 -5.25
CA ASN A 540 -27.86 8.53 -4.74
C ASN A 540 -28.02 9.87 -3.98
N THR A 541 -28.43 9.81 -2.71
CA THR A 541 -28.71 11.02 -1.93
C THR A 541 -27.42 11.60 -1.33
N THR A 542 -27.23 12.91 -1.47
CA THR A 542 -26.13 13.62 -0.79
C THR A 542 -26.55 14.15 0.59
N SER A 543 -27.82 13.96 0.97
CA SER A 543 -28.31 14.36 2.28
C SER A 543 -27.77 13.42 3.36
N THR A 544 -27.14 13.98 4.38
CA THR A 544 -26.50 13.23 5.48
C THR A 544 -27.28 13.33 6.79
N VAL A 545 -28.47 13.94 6.77
CA VAL A 545 -29.29 14.22 7.96
C VAL A 545 -30.13 13.01 8.36
N GLY A 546 -30.54 12.96 9.62
CA GLY A 546 -31.50 11.97 10.09
C GLY A 546 -32.94 12.31 9.68
N GLY A 547 -33.81 11.31 9.79
CA GLY A 547 -35.22 11.45 9.46
C GLY A 547 -36.01 12.22 10.51
N SER A 548 -37.10 12.85 10.07
CA SER A 548 -37.99 13.63 10.93
C SER A 548 -39.01 12.75 11.66
N THR A 549 -39.60 13.30 12.72
CA THR A 549 -40.71 12.68 13.48
C THR A 549 -41.98 13.51 13.35
N VAL A 550 -43.14 12.86 13.27
CA VAL A 550 -44.44 13.55 13.10
C VAL A 550 -45.52 13.05 14.06
N SER A 551 -45.35 11.94 14.79
CA SER A 551 -46.45 11.38 15.61
C SER A 551 -46.05 10.41 16.74
N TYR A 552 -46.79 10.44 17.86
CA TYR A 552 -46.94 9.40 18.90
C TYR A 552 -45.68 8.61 19.33
N GLY A 553 -44.52 9.29 19.41
CA GLY A 553 -43.29 8.73 20.00
C GLY A 553 -42.37 7.94 19.05
N SER A 554 -42.75 7.75 17.77
CA SER A 554 -41.87 7.08 16.80
C SER A 554 -40.63 7.91 16.47
N GLY A 555 -39.53 7.22 16.18
CA GLY A 555 -38.26 7.84 15.84
C GLY A 555 -37.97 7.82 14.35
N GLY A 556 -37.42 8.93 13.84
CA GLY A 556 -36.75 8.94 12.55
C GLY A 556 -35.46 8.11 12.58
N GLY A 557 -35.04 7.62 11.42
CA GLY A 557 -33.76 6.93 11.25
C GLY A 557 -32.57 7.89 11.32
N GLY A 558 -31.39 7.38 11.64
CA GLY A 558 -30.12 8.09 11.55
C GLY A 558 -29.60 8.15 10.12
N GLY A 559 -28.99 9.27 9.76
CA GLY A 559 -28.23 9.46 8.53
C GLY A 559 -26.75 9.08 8.68
N LEU A 560 -25.90 9.55 7.77
CA LEU A 560 -24.45 9.51 7.94
C LEU A 560 -24.01 10.38 9.13
N ILE A 561 -24.46 11.65 9.17
CA ILE A 561 -24.02 12.66 10.14
C ILE A 561 -25.12 12.91 11.19
N GLY A 562 -26.34 13.20 10.74
CA GLY A 562 -27.44 13.60 11.61
C GLY A 562 -28.16 12.41 12.24
N ASN A 563 -28.35 12.43 13.57
CA ASN A 563 -29.26 11.51 14.24
C ASN A 563 -30.70 11.74 13.77
N GLY A 564 -31.54 10.71 13.88
CA GLY A 564 -32.98 10.88 13.70
C GLY A 564 -33.59 11.81 14.75
N ILE A 565 -34.82 12.27 14.48
CA ILE A 565 -35.59 13.11 15.40
C ILE A 565 -36.65 12.26 16.10
N GLY A 566 -36.97 12.58 17.36
CA GLY A 566 -38.00 11.90 18.16
C GLY A 566 -37.44 11.11 19.34
N ALA A 567 -38.33 10.65 20.23
CA ALA A 567 -37.98 9.91 21.44
C ALA A 567 -37.32 8.56 21.12
N GLY A 568 -37.77 7.90 20.06
CA GLY A 568 -37.19 6.66 19.55
C GLY A 568 -36.18 6.82 18.43
N LYS A 569 -35.50 7.98 18.31
CA LYS A 569 -34.55 8.23 17.20
C LYS A 569 -33.46 7.17 17.05
N GLY A 570 -33.14 6.82 15.81
CA GLY A 570 -31.90 6.11 15.48
C GLY A 570 -30.70 7.06 15.50
N TYR A 571 -29.54 6.56 15.92
CA TYR A 571 -28.29 7.31 15.87
C TYR A 571 -27.64 7.19 14.50
N SER A 572 -26.97 8.25 14.06
CA SER A 572 -26.25 8.29 12.78
C SER A 572 -25.04 7.38 12.77
N PHE A 573 -24.47 7.12 11.59
CA PHE A 573 -23.21 6.39 11.45
C PHE A 573 -22.12 7.00 12.35
N ILE A 574 -21.94 8.32 12.34
CA ILE A 574 -20.93 8.96 13.21
C ILE A 574 -21.28 8.89 14.70
N GLY A 575 -22.55 8.73 15.02
CA GLY A 575 -23.06 8.47 16.37
C GLY A 575 -22.99 7.00 16.79
N GLY A 576 -22.31 6.16 16.01
CA GLY A 576 -22.15 4.72 16.25
C GLY A 576 -23.29 3.85 15.73
N GLY A 577 -24.26 4.41 14.98
CA GLY A 577 -25.32 3.68 14.30
C GLY A 577 -26.30 2.94 15.21
N VAL A 578 -26.35 3.25 16.50
CA VAL A 578 -27.23 2.57 17.45
C VAL A 578 -28.70 2.77 17.05
N GLY A 579 -29.47 1.68 17.02
CA GLY A 579 -30.90 1.74 16.71
C GLY A 579 -31.71 2.57 17.72
N GLY A 580 -32.94 2.91 17.38
CA GLY A 580 -33.84 3.68 18.22
C GLY A 580 -34.56 2.84 19.29
N ILE A 581 -34.92 3.47 20.41
CA ILE A 581 -35.74 2.84 21.45
C ILE A 581 -37.21 3.02 21.12
N GLY A 582 -37.95 1.94 20.89
CA GLY A 582 -39.40 2.00 20.69
C GLY A 582 -40.17 2.34 21.97
N GLY A 583 -41.37 2.91 21.81
CA GLY A 583 -42.31 3.13 22.93
C GLY A 583 -43.25 4.32 22.72
N HIS A 584 -44.25 4.43 23.60
CA HIS A 584 -45.22 5.53 23.61
C HIS A 584 -45.37 6.13 25.02
N SER A 585 -45.19 7.46 25.11
CA SER A 585 -45.21 8.25 26.36
C SER A 585 -44.31 7.65 27.48
N ASN A 586 -44.41 8.16 28.70
CA ASN A 586 -43.51 7.88 29.83
C ASN A 586 -43.50 6.40 30.28
N ASN A 587 -44.21 5.52 29.58
CA ASN A 587 -44.36 4.11 29.87
C ASN A 587 -43.53 3.28 28.89
N THR A 588 -42.32 2.96 29.31
CA THR A 588 -41.28 2.32 28.51
C THR A 588 -41.46 0.80 28.35
N LEU A 589 -42.49 0.18 28.94
CA LEU A 589 -42.64 -1.28 28.96
C LEU A 589 -43.72 -1.81 28.01
N ASN A 590 -44.62 -0.96 27.52
CA ASN A 590 -45.69 -1.31 26.58
C ASN A 590 -45.41 -0.64 25.21
N TYR A 591 -45.71 -1.30 24.09
CA TYR A 591 -45.52 -0.79 22.71
C TYR A 591 -44.07 -0.62 22.21
N ARG A 592 -43.14 -1.49 22.61
CA ARG A 592 -41.71 -1.32 22.33
C ARG A 592 -41.17 -2.30 21.29
N ASN A 593 -40.83 -1.80 20.12
CA ASN A 593 -40.01 -2.44 19.09
C ASN A 593 -38.80 -1.53 18.77
N TYR A 594 -37.60 -2.04 19.02
CA TYR A 594 -36.35 -1.33 18.73
C TYR A 594 -36.13 -1.17 17.22
N GLY A 595 -35.54 -0.05 16.84
CA GLY A 595 -34.93 0.09 15.52
C GLY A 595 -33.66 -0.76 15.42
N GLY A 596 -33.36 -1.24 14.22
CA GLY A 596 -32.14 -2.00 13.95
C GLY A 596 -30.89 -1.14 14.04
N PHE A 597 -29.77 -1.74 14.47
CA PHE A 597 -28.44 -1.16 14.34
C PHE A 597 -28.15 -0.76 12.89
N GLY A 598 -27.40 0.31 12.67
CA GLY A 598 -27.36 1.05 11.40
C GLY A 598 -28.32 2.24 11.38
N GLY A 599 -28.79 2.67 12.56
CA GLY A 599 -29.58 3.89 12.73
C GLY A 599 -31.07 3.73 12.44
N GLY A 600 -31.63 2.53 12.45
CA GLY A 600 -33.09 2.36 12.37
C GLY A 600 -33.79 3.05 13.55
N GLY A 601 -34.89 3.75 13.30
CA GLY A 601 -35.73 4.36 14.33
C GLY A 601 -36.60 3.34 15.07
N GLY A 602 -36.89 3.59 16.34
CA GLY A 602 -37.85 2.82 17.12
C GLY A 602 -39.30 3.17 16.74
N ASN A 603 -40.21 2.24 16.98
CA ASN A 603 -41.64 2.47 16.74
C ASN A 603 -42.26 3.43 17.77
N GLY A 604 -43.44 3.97 17.42
CA GLY A 604 -44.37 4.58 18.36
C GLY A 604 -45.56 3.66 18.65
N ALA A 605 -46.62 4.15 19.30
CA ALA A 605 -47.80 3.34 19.64
C ALA A 605 -48.40 2.59 18.43
N HIS A 606 -48.33 3.19 17.23
CA HIS A 606 -48.94 2.66 16.01
C HIS A 606 -48.08 2.86 14.76
N ALA A 607 -47.27 3.93 14.74
CA ALA A 607 -46.40 4.27 13.61
C ALA A 607 -45.09 3.49 13.68
N GLY A 608 -44.63 3.04 12.51
CA GLY A 608 -43.32 2.42 12.37
C GLY A 608 -42.17 3.42 12.47
N GLY A 609 -41.00 2.93 12.87
CA GLY A 609 -39.77 3.72 12.88
C GLY A 609 -39.20 3.94 11.48
N GLY A 610 -38.48 5.04 11.28
CA GLY A 610 -37.81 5.30 9.99
C GLY A 610 -36.55 4.44 9.78
N GLY A 611 -36.25 4.06 8.54
CA GLY A 611 -35.04 3.29 8.21
C GLY A 611 -33.76 4.13 8.33
N GLY A 612 -32.63 3.52 8.71
CA GLY A 612 -31.32 4.18 8.69
C GLY A 612 -30.71 4.23 7.28
N GLY A 613 -29.74 5.11 7.03
CA GLY A 613 -29.10 5.20 5.71
C GLY A 613 -28.19 6.41 5.56
N MET A 614 -27.87 6.77 4.32
CA MET A 614 -27.12 7.99 4.02
C MET A 614 -27.88 9.21 4.54
N SER A 615 -29.17 9.28 4.21
CA SER A 615 -30.17 10.04 4.96
C SER A 615 -31.06 9.09 5.75
N GLY A 616 -31.52 9.54 6.92
CA GLY A 616 -32.49 8.79 7.71
C GLY A 616 -33.90 8.90 7.16
N GLY A 617 -34.65 7.80 7.21
CA GLY A 617 -36.06 7.76 6.87
C GLY A 617 -36.93 8.45 7.94
N SER A 618 -37.95 9.18 7.51
CA SER A 618 -38.88 9.88 8.42
C SER A 618 -40.03 8.99 8.87
N THR A 619 -40.68 9.33 9.98
CA THR A 619 -41.93 8.68 10.41
C THR A 619 -43.14 9.29 9.69
N THR A 620 -44.26 8.58 9.61
CA THR A 620 -45.52 9.10 9.04
C THR A 620 -46.54 9.48 10.12
N GLN A 621 -47.58 10.23 9.75
CA GLN A 621 -48.72 10.51 10.62
C GLN A 621 -49.64 9.28 10.75
N PHE A 622 -50.17 9.04 11.96
CA PHE A 622 -51.10 7.94 12.26
C PHE A 622 -52.29 7.81 11.30
N GLN A 623 -52.88 8.95 10.89
CA GLN A 623 -54.09 9.03 10.06
C GLN A 623 -53.89 8.48 8.64
N ASN A 624 -52.64 8.35 8.18
CA ASN A 624 -52.32 7.98 6.80
C ASN A 624 -52.12 6.47 6.61
N TYR A 625 -52.21 5.66 7.66
CA TYR A 625 -52.05 4.20 7.62
C TYR A 625 -50.73 3.66 7.04
N GLN A 626 -49.74 4.53 6.79
CA GLN A 626 -48.43 4.19 6.21
C GLN A 626 -47.40 3.81 7.27
N GLY A 627 -46.44 2.94 6.92
CA GLY A 627 -45.23 2.66 7.70
C GLY A 627 -44.30 3.88 7.86
N GLY A 628 -43.15 3.70 8.50
CA GLY A 628 -42.04 4.67 8.45
C GLY A 628 -41.36 4.65 7.07
N TYR A 629 -40.74 5.75 6.64
CA TYR A 629 -39.98 5.79 5.38
C TYR A 629 -38.64 5.05 5.52
N GLY A 630 -38.18 4.40 4.45
CA GLY A 630 -36.82 3.86 4.36
C GLY A 630 -35.75 4.95 4.30
N GLY A 631 -34.51 4.58 4.60
CA GLY A 631 -33.35 5.46 4.51
C GLY A 631 -32.81 5.62 3.09
N GLY A 632 -32.03 6.68 2.89
CA GLY A 632 -31.34 7.00 1.64
C GLY A 632 -30.14 6.11 1.35
N SER A 633 -29.88 5.84 0.08
CA SER A 633 -28.68 5.11 -0.39
C SER A 633 -27.66 6.06 -1.02
N TYR A 634 -26.41 5.62 -1.12
CA TYR A 634 -25.33 6.39 -1.75
C TYR A 634 -24.27 5.47 -2.37
N ASN A 635 -23.68 5.88 -3.49
CA ASN A 635 -22.66 5.13 -4.22
C ASN A 635 -21.72 6.05 -4.99
N THR A 636 -20.42 5.97 -4.71
CA THR A 636 -19.35 6.72 -5.41
C THR A 636 -18.56 5.86 -6.40
N GLY A 637 -18.84 4.56 -6.47
CA GLY A 637 -18.13 3.61 -7.32
C GLY A 637 -18.55 3.68 -8.78
N THR A 638 -17.82 2.97 -9.65
CA THR A 638 -18.20 2.77 -11.06
C THR A 638 -19.05 1.50 -11.21
N SER A 639 -19.61 1.25 -12.40
CA SER A 639 -20.45 0.07 -12.67
C SER A 639 -21.62 -0.08 -11.69
N GLN A 640 -22.28 1.03 -11.39
CA GLN A 640 -23.29 1.09 -10.33
C GLN A 640 -24.55 0.27 -10.65
N SER A 641 -25.09 -0.41 -9.64
CA SER A 641 -26.42 -1.01 -9.67
C SER A 641 -27.14 -0.75 -8.34
N ALA A 642 -28.46 -0.58 -8.40
CA ALA A 642 -29.29 -0.33 -7.22
C ALA A 642 -30.67 -0.99 -7.39
N ILE A 643 -31.01 -1.90 -6.48
CA ILE A 643 -32.31 -2.60 -6.46
C ILE A 643 -32.85 -2.70 -5.03
N VAL A 644 -34.13 -3.01 -4.88
CA VAL A 644 -34.72 -3.30 -3.56
C VAL A 644 -34.30 -4.70 -3.10
N ASN A 645 -33.92 -4.84 -1.83
CA ASN A 645 -33.61 -6.12 -1.20
C ASN A 645 -34.90 -6.87 -0.84
N THR A 646 -35.39 -7.75 -1.72
CA THR A 646 -36.65 -8.49 -1.50
C THR A 646 -36.60 -9.55 -0.39
N THR A 647 -35.58 -9.53 0.46
CA THR A 647 -35.41 -10.46 1.59
C THR A 647 -35.61 -9.72 2.91
N VAL A 648 -36.46 -10.24 3.79
CA VAL A 648 -36.60 -9.76 5.18
C VAL A 648 -35.44 -10.30 6.01
N ALA A 649 -34.32 -9.59 6.00
CA ALA A 649 -33.10 -9.99 6.70
C ALA A 649 -32.31 -8.79 7.22
N ASP A 650 -31.27 -9.10 8.00
CA ASP A 650 -30.18 -8.17 8.24
C ASP A 650 -29.52 -7.78 6.90
N GLY A 651 -28.73 -6.71 6.95
CA GLY A 651 -27.85 -6.34 5.87
C GLY A 651 -26.65 -7.28 5.77
N GLU A 652 -25.87 -7.05 4.71
CA GLU A 652 -24.55 -7.67 4.53
C GLU A 652 -23.71 -6.80 3.59
N VAL A 653 -22.39 -6.95 3.65
CA VAL A 653 -21.47 -6.34 2.69
C VAL A 653 -20.62 -7.43 2.08
N ILE A 654 -20.69 -7.57 0.76
CA ILE A 654 -19.84 -8.49 0.00
C ILE A 654 -18.76 -7.66 -0.67
N ILE A 655 -17.50 -7.94 -0.33
CA ILE A 655 -16.33 -7.30 -0.96
C ILE A 655 -15.58 -8.37 -1.75
N THR A 656 -15.33 -8.13 -3.03
CA THR A 656 -14.61 -9.05 -3.92
C THR A 656 -13.48 -8.29 -4.63
N LEU A 657 -12.25 -8.79 -4.52
CA LEU A 657 -11.14 -8.31 -5.33
C LEU A 657 -11.35 -8.82 -6.76
N ILE A 658 -11.52 -7.91 -7.71
CA ILE A 658 -11.77 -8.26 -9.13
C ILE A 658 -10.57 -7.94 -10.03
N GLU A 659 -9.64 -7.10 -9.57
CA GLU A 659 -8.39 -6.79 -10.27
C GLU A 659 -7.31 -6.35 -9.27
N SER A 660 -6.15 -6.99 -9.29
CA SER A 660 -4.96 -6.62 -8.52
C SER A 660 -4.12 -5.57 -9.24
N GLY A 661 -3.52 -4.63 -8.51
CA GLY A 661 -2.52 -3.72 -9.07
C GLY A 661 -2.52 -2.30 -8.48
N ASN A 662 -1.63 -1.45 -9.01
CA ASN A 662 -1.56 -0.03 -8.73
C ASN A 662 -2.91 0.67 -8.99
N LEU A 663 -3.17 1.77 -8.26
CA LEU A 663 -4.34 2.64 -8.48
C LEU A 663 -3.96 4.07 -8.90
N PRO A 664 -4.80 4.75 -9.71
CA PRO A 664 -4.51 6.11 -10.18
C PRO A 664 -4.41 7.13 -9.04
N GLY A 665 -5.03 6.86 -7.89
CA GLY A 665 -4.96 7.73 -6.71
C GLY A 665 -3.59 7.76 -6.02
N ASP A 666 -2.73 6.77 -6.24
CA ASP A 666 -1.36 6.80 -5.74
C ASP A 666 -0.48 7.66 -6.66
N ILE A 667 -0.38 8.95 -6.35
CA ILE A 667 0.42 9.91 -7.12
C ILE A 667 1.85 10.08 -6.61
N SER A 668 2.37 9.18 -5.77
CA SER A 668 3.69 9.32 -5.15
C SER A 668 4.82 9.47 -6.19
N VAL A 669 4.74 8.74 -7.31
CA VAL A 669 5.69 8.88 -8.43
C VAL A 669 5.65 10.29 -9.02
N ILE A 670 4.46 10.86 -9.18
CA ILE A 670 4.27 12.21 -9.72
C ILE A 670 4.77 13.27 -8.72
N GLN A 671 4.52 13.07 -7.42
CA GLN A 671 4.97 13.96 -6.34
C GLN A 671 6.49 14.00 -6.19
N ASN A 672 7.14 12.83 -6.24
CA ASN A 672 8.60 12.73 -6.18
C ASN A 672 9.28 13.39 -7.37
N TYR A 673 8.56 13.52 -8.48
CA TYR A 673 8.98 14.28 -9.65
C TYR A 673 8.74 15.80 -9.47
N GLY A 674 8.50 16.27 -8.25
CA GLY A 674 8.37 17.69 -7.91
C GLY A 674 7.11 18.37 -8.44
N ALA A 675 6.07 17.61 -8.77
CA ALA A 675 4.76 18.14 -9.12
C ALA A 675 4.06 18.77 -7.92
N HIS A 676 3.45 19.94 -8.14
CA HIS A 676 2.71 20.68 -7.11
C HIS A 676 1.22 20.90 -7.46
N ASP A 677 0.84 20.76 -8.73
CA ASP A 677 -0.56 20.64 -9.17
C ASP A 677 -0.71 19.37 -10.01
N ILE A 678 -1.74 18.56 -9.75
CA ILE A 678 -2.01 17.29 -10.46
C ILE A 678 -3.51 17.09 -10.66
N ALA A 679 -3.90 16.66 -11.86
CA ALA A 679 -5.25 16.17 -12.16
C ALA A 679 -5.20 15.00 -13.15
N TYR A 680 -6.22 14.13 -13.16
CA TYR A 680 -6.29 13.02 -14.11
C TYR A 680 -7.72 12.70 -14.55
N ILE A 681 -7.84 12.00 -15.68
CA ILE A 681 -9.10 11.58 -16.31
C ILE A 681 -9.10 10.10 -16.66
N ASN A 682 -10.31 9.53 -16.76
CA ASN A 682 -10.52 8.15 -17.14
C ASN A 682 -10.39 7.98 -18.65
N CYS A 683 -9.73 6.91 -19.09
CA CYS A 683 -9.55 6.60 -20.49
C CYS A 683 -10.22 5.28 -20.92
N THR A 684 -10.99 4.64 -20.05
CA THR A 684 -11.61 3.32 -20.28
C THR A 684 -12.78 3.30 -21.27
N SER A 685 -13.28 4.47 -21.73
CA SER A 685 -14.35 4.56 -22.73
C SER A 685 -13.95 4.07 -24.14
N VAL A 686 -12.69 3.70 -24.35
CA VAL A 686 -12.18 3.13 -25.61
C VAL A 686 -12.45 1.62 -25.61
N THR A 687 -13.30 1.18 -26.52
CA THR A 687 -13.82 -0.21 -26.59
C THR A 687 -12.81 -1.22 -27.13
N ASP A 688 -11.71 -0.78 -27.72
CA ASP A 688 -10.61 -1.64 -28.19
C ASP A 688 -9.44 -1.63 -27.21
N PHE A 689 -9.29 -2.75 -26.48
CA PHE A 689 -8.27 -2.94 -25.44
C PHE A 689 -6.83 -2.76 -25.96
N ASN A 690 -6.57 -3.09 -27.24
CA ASN A 690 -5.23 -3.03 -27.85
C ASN A 690 -4.81 -1.62 -28.30
N ASN A 691 -5.76 -0.68 -28.34
CA ASN A 691 -5.54 0.70 -28.79
C ASN A 691 -5.68 1.74 -27.67
N ARG A 692 -5.69 1.31 -26.39
CA ARG A 692 -5.77 2.20 -25.23
C ARG A 692 -4.48 2.95 -24.90
N THR A 693 -3.75 3.42 -25.90
CA THR A 693 -2.59 4.30 -25.70
C THR A 693 -3.07 5.75 -25.56
N PHE A 694 -2.18 6.67 -25.15
CA PHE A 694 -2.55 8.10 -25.09
C PHE A 694 -3.02 8.61 -26.46
N LEU A 695 -2.29 8.28 -27.53
CA LEU A 695 -2.67 8.64 -28.90
C LEU A 695 -4.00 8.04 -29.34
N GLY A 696 -4.25 6.77 -29.01
CA GLY A 696 -5.54 6.12 -29.30
C GLY A 696 -6.70 6.72 -28.50
N TYR A 697 -6.45 7.22 -27.29
CA TYR A 697 -7.45 7.92 -26.51
C TYR A 697 -7.80 9.29 -27.12
N ILE A 698 -6.81 10.09 -27.52
CA ILE A 698 -7.06 11.44 -28.03
C ILE A 698 -7.58 11.47 -29.47
N SER A 699 -7.34 10.41 -30.26
CA SER A 699 -7.82 10.33 -31.65
C SER A 699 -9.34 10.34 -31.76
N LYS A 700 -10.07 9.94 -30.71
CA LYS A 700 -11.53 10.05 -30.64
C LYS A 700 -12.03 11.50 -30.65
N PHE A 701 -11.14 12.45 -30.34
CA PHE A 701 -11.37 13.90 -30.38
C PHE A 701 -10.77 14.52 -31.65
N GLY A 702 -10.60 13.76 -32.74
CA GLY A 702 -10.08 14.25 -34.02
C GLY A 702 -8.58 14.56 -34.05
N VAL A 703 -7.90 14.51 -32.90
CA VAL A 703 -6.45 14.75 -32.80
C VAL A 703 -5.68 13.56 -33.39
N THR A 704 -5.12 13.74 -34.59
CA THR A 704 -4.32 12.72 -35.27
C THR A 704 -2.93 13.28 -35.60
N GLY A 705 -1.92 12.42 -35.69
CA GLY A 705 -0.54 12.83 -36.01
C GLY A 705 -0.34 13.39 -37.42
N THR A 706 -1.39 13.39 -38.25
CA THR A 706 -1.44 13.96 -39.60
C THR A 706 -2.85 14.52 -39.79
N SER A 707 -3.06 15.79 -39.48
CA SER A 707 -4.33 16.45 -39.77
C SER A 707 -4.46 16.65 -41.29
N THR A 708 -5.64 16.35 -41.84
CA THR A 708 -6.06 16.72 -43.20
C THR A 708 -7.22 17.72 -43.18
N ASN A 709 -7.39 18.44 -42.07
CA ASN A 709 -8.45 19.43 -41.92
C ASN A 709 -8.17 20.60 -42.88
N ASN A 710 -9.02 20.78 -43.88
CA ASN A 710 -8.94 21.84 -44.89
C ASN A 710 -10.14 22.81 -44.81
N ASP A 711 -10.82 22.84 -43.66
CA ASP A 711 -12.01 23.68 -43.47
C ASP A 711 -11.59 25.15 -43.36
N SER A 712 -12.01 25.99 -44.31
CA SER A 712 -11.68 27.42 -44.41
C SER A 712 -12.33 28.33 -43.35
N THR A 713 -12.84 27.75 -42.26
CA THR A 713 -13.56 28.48 -41.20
C THR A 713 -12.69 28.63 -39.96
N GLN A 714 -12.26 29.87 -39.72
CA GLN A 714 -11.58 30.30 -38.51
C GLN A 714 -12.29 29.81 -37.22
N TRP A 715 -11.61 28.95 -36.45
CA TRP A 715 -11.78 28.75 -35.00
C TRP A 715 -13.06 28.10 -34.45
N GLN A 716 -13.92 27.45 -35.24
CA GLN A 716 -15.22 26.96 -34.73
C GLN A 716 -15.28 25.52 -34.21
N ASN A 717 -14.26 24.68 -34.44
CA ASN A 717 -14.35 23.25 -34.13
C ASN A 717 -13.24 22.80 -33.16
N GLY A 718 -13.40 23.08 -31.87
CA GLY A 718 -12.72 22.32 -30.83
C GLY A 718 -13.30 20.90 -30.80
N TYR A 719 -12.56 19.90 -31.26
CA TYR A 719 -13.09 18.55 -31.50
C TYR A 719 -13.32 17.69 -30.24
N SER A 720 -13.37 18.29 -29.04
CA SER A 720 -14.11 17.69 -27.92
C SER A 720 -15.62 17.89 -28.10
N GLY A 721 -16.17 17.44 -29.23
CA GLY A 721 -17.61 17.47 -29.53
C GLY A 721 -18.18 18.86 -29.76
N THR A 722 -19.30 18.91 -30.47
CA THR A 722 -20.14 20.08 -30.77
C THR A 722 -20.79 20.73 -29.54
N SER A 723 -20.20 20.62 -28.35
CA SER A 723 -20.71 21.19 -27.10
C SER A 723 -19.60 21.97 -26.40
N ALA A 724 -19.90 23.20 -26.00
CA ALA A 724 -19.05 24.10 -25.25
C ALA A 724 -18.60 23.60 -23.85
N THR A 725 -18.67 22.30 -23.56
CA THR A 725 -18.47 21.72 -22.22
C THR A 725 -17.13 20.98 -22.13
N PRO A 726 -16.21 21.38 -21.23
CA PRO A 726 -14.91 20.72 -21.06
C PRO A 726 -15.02 19.30 -20.46
N ILE A 727 -13.97 18.49 -20.62
CA ILE A 727 -13.84 17.19 -19.96
C ILE A 727 -13.55 17.41 -18.47
N SER A 728 -14.41 16.86 -17.62
CA SER A 728 -14.22 16.89 -16.17
C SER A 728 -13.15 15.91 -15.71
N TYR A 729 -12.41 16.28 -14.66
CA TYR A 729 -11.39 15.42 -14.06
C TYR A 729 -12.02 14.38 -13.14
N ASP A 730 -11.46 13.17 -13.12
CA ASP A 730 -11.86 12.14 -12.16
C ASP A 730 -11.42 12.52 -10.74
N ALA A 731 -10.21 13.06 -10.62
CA ALA A 731 -9.69 13.57 -9.36
C ALA A 731 -8.58 14.62 -9.55
N LYS A 732 -8.34 15.36 -8.46
CA LYS A 732 -7.32 16.41 -8.35
C LYS A 732 -6.52 16.22 -7.04
N PRO A 733 -5.65 15.21 -6.99
CA PRO A 733 -5.04 14.74 -5.74
C PRO A 733 -4.02 15.69 -5.11
N LEU A 734 -3.52 16.69 -5.83
CA LEU A 734 -2.58 17.70 -5.30
C LEU A 734 -2.82 19.07 -5.91
N LYS A 735 -2.81 20.12 -5.06
CA LYS A 735 -3.10 21.50 -5.46
C LYS A 735 -2.23 22.50 -4.69
N SER A 736 -1.49 23.36 -5.39
CA SER A 736 -0.58 24.35 -4.79
C SER A 736 -1.19 25.75 -4.60
N GLY A 737 -2.49 25.90 -4.86
CA GLY A 737 -3.20 27.18 -4.81
C GLY A 737 -3.13 28.02 -6.09
N ASN A 738 -2.39 27.58 -7.11
CA ASN A 738 -2.30 28.24 -8.42
C ASN A 738 -3.50 27.91 -9.35
N ASP A 739 -4.39 27.02 -8.90
CA ASP A 739 -5.61 26.65 -9.58
C ASP A 739 -5.38 26.18 -11.03
N TYR A 740 -4.29 25.47 -11.34
CA TYR A 740 -3.97 25.13 -12.74
C TYR A 740 -5.05 24.26 -13.41
N PHE A 741 -5.57 23.26 -12.70
CA PHE A 741 -6.61 22.34 -13.18
C PHE A 741 -7.99 22.67 -12.59
N LEU A 742 -8.57 23.83 -12.92
CA LEU A 742 -9.96 24.15 -12.55
C LEU A 742 -10.97 23.36 -13.39
N ASP A 743 -12.14 23.12 -12.81
CA ASP A 743 -13.26 22.43 -13.46
C ASP A 743 -14.55 23.09 -12.97
N ASN A 744 -15.01 24.11 -13.71
CA ASN A 744 -16.17 24.91 -13.35
C ASN A 744 -16.77 25.60 -14.59
N GLY A 745 -17.59 24.87 -15.35
CA GLY A 745 -18.37 25.37 -16.49
C GLY A 745 -17.50 25.82 -17.67
N ASP A 746 -16.81 26.94 -17.50
CA ASP A 746 -15.90 27.53 -18.49
C ASP A 746 -14.51 26.91 -18.45
N TYR A 747 -14.06 26.35 -17.31
CA TYR A 747 -12.75 25.71 -17.15
C TYR A 747 -12.87 24.18 -17.14
N GLY A 748 -11.87 23.52 -17.71
CA GLY A 748 -11.68 22.07 -17.68
C GLY A 748 -10.81 21.61 -18.86
N LEU A 749 -10.61 20.31 -19.00
CA LEU A 749 -9.70 19.75 -20.00
C LEU A 749 -10.31 19.73 -21.40
N ARG A 750 -9.54 20.15 -22.42
CA ARG A 750 -9.90 20.04 -23.84
C ARG A 750 -8.70 19.57 -24.67
N PHE A 751 -8.97 18.71 -25.63
CA PHE A 751 -8.02 18.34 -26.69
C PHE A 751 -8.43 19.04 -27.97
N ILE A 752 -7.51 19.78 -28.59
CA ILE A 752 -7.81 20.72 -29.66
C ILE A 752 -6.85 20.49 -30.82
N HIS A 753 -7.39 20.50 -32.06
CA HIS A 753 -6.63 20.53 -33.30
C HIS A 753 -7.26 21.54 -34.29
N GLY A 754 -6.46 22.24 -35.11
CA GLY A 754 -6.96 23.26 -36.05
C GLY A 754 -5.91 23.83 -37.02
N ASP A 755 -6.34 24.70 -37.94
CA ASP A 755 -5.53 25.47 -38.90
C ASP A 755 -5.35 26.92 -38.40
N GLY A 756 -4.12 27.41 -38.30
CA GLY A 756 -3.85 28.71 -37.65
C GLY A 756 -4.08 29.88 -38.62
N SER A 757 -4.14 29.54 -39.91
CA SER A 757 -4.41 30.40 -41.06
C SER A 757 -4.58 29.50 -42.30
N ALA A 758 -5.13 30.05 -43.38
CA ALA A 758 -5.54 29.31 -44.58
C ALA A 758 -4.44 28.53 -45.34
N ASP A 759 -3.14 28.75 -45.08
CA ASP A 759 -2.07 28.21 -45.93
C ASP A 759 -0.82 27.68 -45.16
N GLY A 760 -0.96 27.16 -43.94
CA GLY A 760 0.17 26.68 -43.10
C GLY A 760 -0.06 25.34 -42.38
N PRO A 761 1.01 24.65 -41.89
CA PRO A 761 0.90 23.35 -41.21
C PRO A 761 0.16 23.42 -39.86
N ASP A 762 -0.74 22.46 -39.64
CA ASP A 762 -1.74 22.41 -38.55
C ASP A 762 -1.17 22.34 -37.10
N TRP A 763 -1.96 22.78 -36.11
CA TRP A 763 -1.63 22.84 -34.68
C TRP A 763 -2.49 21.88 -33.83
N CYS A 764 -1.95 21.46 -32.68
CA CYS A 764 -2.66 20.69 -31.65
C CYS A 764 -2.26 21.18 -30.24
N VAL A 765 -3.24 21.38 -29.35
CA VAL A 765 -3.03 21.81 -27.96
C VAL A 765 -3.94 21.06 -26.99
N ILE A 766 -3.49 20.92 -25.75
CA ILE A 766 -4.27 20.47 -24.59
C ILE A 766 -4.56 21.71 -23.75
N ASP A 767 -5.80 22.15 -23.70
CA ASP A 767 -6.20 23.36 -22.98
C ASP A 767 -6.91 23.01 -21.65
N PHE A 768 -6.58 23.76 -20.60
CA PHE A 768 -7.14 23.66 -19.25
C PHE A 768 -7.78 24.99 -18.79
N GLY A 769 -7.75 26.02 -19.64
CA GLY A 769 -8.23 27.38 -19.37
C GLY A 769 -9.70 27.64 -19.76
N PRO A 770 -10.18 28.87 -19.52
CA PRO A 770 -11.50 29.31 -19.95
C PRO A 770 -11.53 29.67 -21.44
N LEU A 771 -12.72 29.67 -22.04
CA LEU A 771 -12.95 30.17 -23.40
C LEU A 771 -12.67 31.67 -23.49
N ASN A 772 -12.03 32.13 -24.58
CA ASN A 772 -11.86 33.55 -24.87
C ASN A 772 -12.37 33.87 -26.29
N ASN A 773 -13.61 34.34 -26.41
CA ASN A 773 -14.24 34.69 -27.70
C ASN A 773 -14.17 33.58 -28.79
N GLY A 774 -14.15 32.31 -28.39
CA GLY A 774 -14.06 31.17 -29.32
C GLY A 774 -12.64 30.86 -29.81
N ASP A 775 -11.64 31.58 -29.32
CA ASP A 775 -10.23 31.33 -29.62
C ASP A 775 -9.57 30.42 -28.57
N PHE A 776 -8.83 29.44 -29.08
CA PHE A 776 -8.17 28.38 -28.33
C PHE A 776 -6.62 28.46 -28.39
N ASP A 777 -6.03 29.45 -29.08
CA ASP A 777 -4.58 29.48 -29.39
C ASP A 777 -3.65 29.95 -28.28
N GLY A 778 -4.17 30.32 -27.11
CA GLY A 778 -3.37 30.76 -25.97
C GLY A 778 -2.65 32.10 -26.13
N LEU A 779 -2.62 32.70 -27.34
CA LEU A 779 -1.92 33.95 -27.64
C LEU A 779 -2.69 35.16 -27.11
N TYR A 780 -4.03 35.07 -27.12
CA TYR A 780 -4.96 36.08 -26.62
C TYR A 780 -5.44 35.86 -25.17
N GLN A 781 -5.05 34.75 -24.52
CA GLN A 781 -5.32 34.52 -23.10
C GLN A 781 -4.38 35.39 -22.23
N ASN A 782 -4.71 36.68 -22.12
CA ASN A 782 -3.93 37.66 -21.36
C ASN A 782 -3.68 37.18 -19.92
N THR A 783 -2.41 36.98 -19.57
CA THR A 783 -1.84 36.72 -18.22
C THR A 783 -2.06 35.35 -17.56
N LYS A 784 -2.87 34.42 -18.12
CA LYS A 784 -3.17 33.13 -17.48
C LYS A 784 -3.33 31.92 -18.43
N GLY A 785 -2.55 31.83 -19.50
CA GLY A 785 -2.60 30.66 -20.41
C GLY A 785 -2.36 29.34 -19.65
N ARG A 786 -3.31 28.40 -19.70
CA ARG A 786 -3.22 27.09 -19.04
C ARG A 786 -3.36 26.00 -20.09
N PHE A 787 -2.31 25.75 -20.85
CA PHE A 787 -2.34 24.74 -21.91
C PHE A 787 -0.97 24.07 -22.10
N PHE A 788 -0.96 22.89 -22.74
CA PHE A 788 0.23 22.20 -23.25
C PHE A 788 0.14 22.10 -24.78
N GLY A 789 1.22 22.39 -25.51
CA GLY A 789 1.27 22.36 -26.99
C GLY A 789 1.62 23.72 -27.62
N GLY A 790 1.70 23.80 -28.96
CA GLY A 790 2.05 25.06 -29.65
C GLY A 790 2.30 25.00 -31.16
N GLU A 791 2.26 26.17 -31.81
CA GLU A 791 2.41 26.45 -33.25
C GLU A 791 3.88 26.55 -33.72
N ASN A 792 4.08 26.91 -35.00
CA ASN A 792 5.34 26.99 -35.74
C ASN A 792 6.47 27.81 -35.08
N THR A 793 7.70 27.70 -35.59
CA THR A 793 8.93 28.36 -35.12
C THR A 793 8.92 29.91 -35.14
N ALA A 794 7.79 30.53 -35.50
CA ALA A 794 7.60 31.98 -35.58
C ALA A 794 6.46 32.50 -34.68
N SER A 795 5.70 31.61 -34.04
CA SER A 795 4.52 31.92 -33.22
C SER A 795 4.44 30.94 -32.04
N GLY A 796 5.19 31.26 -31.00
CA GLY A 796 5.36 30.43 -29.84
C GLY A 796 4.16 30.07 -28.99
N GLY A 797 3.71 28.82 -29.07
CA GLY A 797 2.86 28.23 -28.02
C GLY A 797 3.66 28.03 -26.73
N GLY A 798 3.60 29.01 -25.83
CA GLY A 798 4.13 28.92 -24.48
C GLY A 798 3.06 28.42 -23.52
N GLY A 799 3.22 27.22 -22.95
CA GLY A 799 2.34 26.72 -21.91
C GLY A 799 2.56 27.45 -20.58
N GLY A 800 1.47 27.87 -19.94
CA GLY A 800 1.39 28.04 -18.48
C GLY A 800 1.48 29.45 -17.90
N ILE A 801 0.80 29.62 -16.76
CA ILE A 801 0.86 30.76 -15.82
C ILE A 801 2.32 31.02 -15.41
N TYR A 802 2.77 32.27 -15.56
CA TYR A 802 4.09 32.77 -15.14
C TYR A 802 4.27 32.58 -13.62
N THR A 803 4.81 31.42 -13.21
CA THR A 803 5.11 31.12 -11.81
C THR A 803 6.62 30.92 -11.60
N SER A 804 7.35 30.34 -12.57
CA SER A 804 8.81 30.29 -12.63
C SER A 804 9.30 29.77 -14.00
N SER A 805 10.51 30.15 -14.44
CA SER A 805 11.18 29.58 -15.63
C SER A 805 11.66 28.13 -15.44
N SER A 806 11.61 27.61 -14.21
CA SER A 806 11.97 26.23 -13.87
C SER A 806 10.81 25.24 -14.00
N ASN A 807 9.58 25.72 -14.16
CA ASN A 807 8.39 24.86 -14.11
C ASN A 807 8.24 24.06 -15.41
N LYS A 808 7.75 22.82 -15.27
CA LYS A 808 7.53 21.87 -16.36
C LYS A 808 6.08 21.40 -16.36
N GLY A 809 5.52 21.22 -17.57
CA GLY A 809 4.25 20.56 -17.81
C GLY A 809 4.52 19.10 -18.11
N MET A 810 3.79 18.20 -17.48
CA MET A 810 4.04 16.77 -17.56
C MET A 810 2.75 16.01 -17.86
N LEU A 811 2.86 15.07 -18.79
CA LEU A 811 1.82 14.11 -19.13
C LEU A 811 2.20 12.75 -18.55
N TRP A 812 1.25 12.12 -17.88
CA TRP A 812 1.39 10.84 -17.22
C TRP A 812 0.39 9.84 -17.76
N GLY A 813 0.81 8.59 -17.84
CA GLY A 813 -0.02 7.46 -18.20
C GLY A 813 -0.14 6.56 -16.99
N PHE A 814 -1.35 6.12 -16.71
CA PHE A 814 -1.61 5.18 -15.64
C PHE A 814 -2.04 3.84 -16.18
N ASN A 815 -1.39 2.77 -15.71
CA ASN A 815 -1.80 1.40 -15.92
C ASN A 815 -1.96 0.73 -14.55
N ASN A 816 -2.96 -0.13 -14.41
CA ASN A 816 -3.21 -0.85 -13.17
C ASN A 816 -2.02 -1.78 -12.81
N SER A 817 -1.27 -2.33 -13.76
CA SER A 817 -0.01 -3.04 -13.47
C SER A 817 1.14 -2.08 -13.14
N ASP A 818 1.36 -1.05 -13.96
CA ASP A 818 2.63 -0.32 -13.96
C ASP A 818 2.62 0.99 -13.15
N GLY A 819 1.46 1.40 -12.65
CA GLY A 819 1.28 2.67 -11.95
C GLY A 819 1.39 3.87 -12.87
N TRP A 820 1.72 5.05 -12.31
CA TRP A 820 1.98 6.25 -13.11
C TRP A 820 3.35 6.19 -13.75
N LYS A 821 3.40 6.39 -15.07
CA LYS A 821 4.61 6.60 -15.84
C LYS A 821 4.57 7.97 -16.50
N LEU A 822 5.70 8.67 -16.48
CA LEU A 822 5.84 9.91 -17.23
C LEU A 822 5.81 9.53 -18.72
N LEU A 823 4.87 10.08 -19.47
CA LEU A 823 4.80 9.88 -20.91
C LEU A 823 5.57 10.99 -21.63
N TYR A 824 5.52 12.20 -21.12
CA TYR A 824 6.21 13.34 -21.73
C TYR A 824 6.35 14.51 -20.74
N GLN A 825 7.50 15.18 -20.77
CA GLN A 825 7.75 16.45 -20.07
C GLN A 825 8.06 17.63 -21.03
N LEU A 826 7.56 18.84 -20.77
CA LEU A 826 7.90 20.05 -21.51
C LEU A 826 8.21 21.26 -20.59
N PRO A 827 9.03 22.23 -21.03
CA PRO A 827 9.24 23.48 -20.31
C PRO A 827 8.01 24.40 -20.32
N LEU A 828 7.74 25.07 -19.19
CA LEU A 828 6.75 26.15 -19.06
C LEU A 828 7.49 27.49 -18.83
N GLY A 829 6.88 28.62 -19.22
CA GLY A 829 7.36 29.95 -18.80
C GLY A 829 8.20 30.76 -19.80
N VAL A 830 8.30 30.36 -21.07
CA VAL A 830 8.71 31.25 -22.17
C VAL A 830 7.56 31.34 -23.17
N ARG A 831 7.00 32.54 -23.37
CA ARG A 831 6.26 32.84 -24.61
C ARG A 831 7.26 32.50 -25.72
N ASP A 832 6.95 31.49 -26.53
CA ASP A 832 7.84 30.99 -27.60
C ASP A 832 8.94 29.98 -27.21
N SER A 833 8.52 28.78 -26.79
CA SER A 833 9.41 27.62 -26.78
C SER A 833 9.27 26.82 -28.09
N ASN A 834 10.30 26.88 -28.94
CA ASN A 834 10.45 26.06 -30.16
C ASN A 834 10.47 24.53 -29.91
N TYR A 835 10.38 24.10 -28.65
CA TYR A 835 10.60 22.74 -28.19
C TYR A 835 9.55 21.75 -28.72
N ASN A 836 8.27 22.14 -28.70
CA ASN A 836 7.13 21.26 -28.99
C ASN A 836 7.09 20.75 -30.45
N LYS A 837 7.43 21.61 -31.43
CA LYS A 837 7.39 21.27 -32.86
C LYS A 837 8.70 20.69 -33.39
N SER A 838 9.84 21.30 -33.06
CA SER A 838 11.12 20.97 -33.70
C SER A 838 11.80 19.70 -33.14
N THR A 839 11.54 19.40 -31.86
CA THR A 839 12.30 18.37 -31.12
C THR A 839 11.37 17.28 -30.56
N GLY A 840 10.13 17.64 -30.22
CA GLY A 840 9.23 16.85 -29.40
C GLY A 840 8.32 15.84 -30.09
N LYS A 841 7.83 16.14 -31.31
CA LYS A 841 6.89 15.28 -32.06
C LYS A 841 5.70 14.77 -31.20
N TRP A 842 5.21 15.61 -30.27
CA TRP A 842 4.29 15.21 -29.20
C TRP A 842 3.03 14.48 -29.70
N PHE A 843 2.37 14.93 -30.77
CA PHE A 843 1.11 14.32 -31.26
C PHE A 843 1.29 13.25 -32.36
N THR A 844 2.51 12.83 -32.66
CA THR A 844 2.77 11.79 -33.66
C THR A 844 3.23 10.50 -32.98
N SER A 845 2.85 9.34 -33.54
CA SER A 845 3.45 8.08 -33.13
C SER A 845 4.91 7.99 -33.58
N GLY A 846 5.76 7.34 -32.79
CA GLY A 846 7.19 7.27 -33.06
C GLY A 846 7.95 8.55 -32.67
N GLY A 847 9.17 8.72 -33.21
CA GLY A 847 10.07 9.83 -32.87
C GLY A 847 11.25 9.43 -31.99
N THR A 848 11.99 10.42 -31.48
CA THR A 848 13.12 10.18 -30.56
C THR A 848 12.59 10.17 -29.13
N TYR A 849 12.80 9.07 -28.42
CA TYR A 849 12.50 8.97 -27.00
C TYR A 849 13.70 9.39 -26.15
N VAL A 850 13.44 10.05 -25.02
CA VAL A 850 14.45 10.43 -24.04
C VAL A 850 14.23 9.67 -22.74
N THR A 851 15.29 9.40 -21.99
CA THR A 851 15.21 8.72 -20.67
C THR A 851 15.15 9.70 -19.50
N SER A 852 15.55 10.95 -19.71
CA SER A 852 15.51 12.03 -18.72
C SER A 852 15.41 13.40 -19.42
N GLY A 853 14.96 14.42 -18.68
CA GLY A 853 14.78 15.78 -19.21
C GLY A 853 13.49 15.98 -20.01
N ASP A 854 13.41 17.11 -20.72
CA ASP A 854 12.26 17.43 -21.55
C ASP A 854 12.18 16.44 -22.73
N GLY A 855 10.96 16.04 -23.13
CA GLY A 855 10.70 15.21 -24.31
C GLY A 855 9.82 13.99 -24.06
N LYS A 856 9.60 13.21 -25.13
CA LYS A 856 8.74 12.02 -25.17
C LYS A 856 9.42 10.79 -24.55
N ARG A 857 8.68 9.99 -23.78
CA ARG A 857 9.09 8.68 -23.25
C ARG A 857 8.55 7.54 -24.14
N ALA A 858 9.15 6.35 -24.06
CA ALA A 858 8.77 5.22 -24.91
C ALA A 858 7.34 4.72 -24.61
N GLU A 859 6.93 4.85 -23.36
CA GLU A 859 5.62 4.49 -22.83
C GLU A 859 4.49 5.31 -23.48
N TYR A 860 4.79 6.50 -23.99
CA TYR A 860 3.80 7.38 -24.63
C TYR A 860 3.03 6.68 -25.76
N ASP A 861 3.74 5.90 -26.59
CA ASP A 861 3.16 5.24 -27.76
C ASP A 861 2.67 3.81 -27.47
N THR A 862 3.12 3.21 -26.37
CA THR A 862 3.04 1.75 -26.17
C THR A 862 2.30 1.34 -24.90
N MET A 863 2.20 2.22 -23.91
CA MET A 863 1.54 1.92 -22.64
C MET A 863 0.04 1.86 -22.83
N VAL A 864 -0.57 0.76 -22.40
CA VAL A 864 -2.03 0.64 -22.26
C VAL A 864 -2.44 1.46 -21.04
N LEU A 865 -3.37 2.39 -21.22
CA LEU A 865 -3.77 3.35 -20.20
C LEU A 865 -5.18 3.04 -19.71
N THR A 866 -5.36 3.09 -18.39
CA THR A 866 -6.68 3.24 -17.78
C THR A 866 -6.97 4.70 -17.47
N HIS A 867 -5.94 5.52 -17.18
CA HIS A 867 -6.06 6.95 -16.93
C HIS A 867 -4.92 7.74 -17.57
N VAL A 868 -5.20 9.02 -17.81
CA VAL A 868 -4.21 10.02 -18.25
C VAL A 868 -4.15 11.12 -17.21
N GLY A 869 -2.93 11.45 -16.78
CA GLY A 869 -2.64 12.44 -15.77
C GLY A 869 -1.90 13.64 -16.33
N PHE A 870 -2.14 14.79 -15.74
CA PHE A 870 -1.51 16.06 -16.07
C PHE A 870 -0.95 16.65 -14.78
N SER A 871 0.28 17.14 -14.84
CA SER A 871 0.86 17.83 -13.70
C SER A 871 1.73 19.02 -14.09
N VAL A 872 1.90 19.92 -13.12
CA VAL A 872 2.80 21.07 -13.19
C VAL A 872 3.74 21.02 -11.99
N GLY A 873 5.05 21.18 -12.22
CA GLY A 873 6.07 20.88 -11.23
C GLY A 873 7.47 21.39 -11.56
N THR A 874 8.38 21.27 -10.61
CA THR A 874 9.84 21.39 -10.83
C THR A 874 10.48 20.02 -10.63
N PRO A 875 10.83 19.30 -11.72
CA PRO A 875 11.44 17.97 -11.67
C PRO A 875 12.73 17.85 -10.89
#